data_AF-A0A1M4E1J6-F1
#
_entry.id   AF-A0A1M4E1J6-F1
#
_cell.length_a   1.000
_cell.length_b   1.000
_cell.length_c   1.000
_cell.angle_alpha   90.00
_cell.angle_beta   90.00
_cell.angle_gamma   90.00
#
_symmetry.space_group_name_H-M   'P 1'
#
loop_
_entity.id
_entity.type
_entity.pdbx_description
1 polymer ?
#
loop_
_entity_poly.entity_id
_entity_poly.type
_entity_poly.pdbx_seq_one_letter_code
_entity_poly.pdbx_strand_id
1 'polypeptide(L)'
;MNTPSTPAGSALEEVWPLSPMQEGILYHAALDEAPDLYLIQQSQIIEGPLDTERFRLAWESLLNRHAALRACFHRRKSGESVQLIPRKVPLPWSERDLSGLSEEDALAEASVIAEKERATRFDPAKPPLLRQVLIRFGPDKHCLVTTSHHLVMDGWSRAILESELLELYAAGGAEPGLRPAGSYRDYLAWLERQDKEAARAAWRAELAGADRSTLGIPEASRKTQGQRVREVLGYAPDFTSALVDFARRHGLTLNTLVQGAWALVLARLTRRRDVVFGAVVSGRPAEVPGVEQAVGLFINTVPVRVRLDGGQPVIQLLTELQERQSTLISHQHLGLQEIQKLSGVSFDTVVSFENYVDPGAGPGSDRELRLRLKEFHQSAPYALLLGIMPGESLQTDVEYRPELLDARVAKEALHGLARVLERMIAEPETAVGRLDVVGDAGRELVVERWNETGDAIGAPSAVDLFRRQVARAPAATAVTAGDLAWSYAELDERSGRLARALTERGVRRGDRVGVVLGRSAEVLAAWLGVWKAGAAFVPVDPDYPADRVAFMLADSAVAMVVCQEATSGVVPPGYQQLLVNDADDGEAALVPIGADDLAYVMYTSGSTGTPKGVAIPHGGVAALAGDPGWGVGPGDAVLMHAPHTFDASLYDVWVPLVSGARVMITEPGVVDAERLAGHVADGLTAVNFTAGHFRALAQESPESFSGLREVAAGGDVVPLDVVERVRRACPRLRVWHTYGPTETTLCATWKAIEPGDEVGPVLPIGRALPGRRLYVLDAFLRPLPPGIAGDLYLAGAGVAHGYLGRASLTAERFVADPFVAGERMYRTGDLAYWTGEGELVFAGRDDDQVKIRGYRVEPGEVEAVLAGQPGVDQAVVVAREGRLLGYVVSGGGVDPVRLREGVARVLPEYMVPAAVVVLGAVPVTANGKVDREALPDPGFGGRVSGREPRTEVERALCGLFAEVLGLPGVTAVGPDDSFFELGGDSSIR
;
A
#
# COMPACT_ATOMS: atom_id res chain seq x y z
N MET A 1 38.14 43.18 -12.00
CA MET A 1 37.25 43.49 -13.14
C MET A 1 37.78 42.77 -14.35
N ASN A 2 37.00 41.84 -14.91
CA ASN A 2 37.05 41.42 -16.31
C ASN A 2 35.69 40.75 -16.55
N THR A 3 34.87 41.40 -17.36
CA THR A 3 33.50 41.03 -17.72
C THR A 3 33.49 39.67 -18.44
N PRO A 4 32.53 38.77 -18.14
CA PRO A 4 32.29 37.60 -18.98
C PRO A 4 31.90 38.07 -20.38
N SER A 5 32.41 37.40 -21.42
CA SER A 5 32.17 37.75 -22.82
C SER A 5 30.68 37.71 -23.14
N THR A 6 30.13 38.86 -23.52
CA THR A 6 28.75 39.04 -24.00
C THR A 6 28.49 38.22 -25.28
N PRO A 7 27.25 37.73 -25.50
CA PRO A 7 26.85 37.18 -26.79
C PRO A 7 27.06 38.24 -27.88
N ALA A 8 27.54 37.81 -29.05
CA ALA A 8 27.95 38.70 -30.13
C ALA A 8 26.91 39.79 -30.46
N GLY A 9 27.23 41.06 -30.14
CA GLY A 9 26.57 42.24 -30.71
C GLY A 9 25.74 43.13 -29.78
N SER A 10 25.47 42.78 -28.53
CA SER A 10 24.68 43.62 -27.60
C SER A 10 25.46 43.96 -26.33
N ALA A 11 25.49 45.25 -25.96
CA ALA A 11 26.15 45.70 -24.73
C ALA A 11 25.38 45.19 -23.49
N LEU A 12 26.10 44.62 -22.52
CA LEU A 12 25.56 44.24 -21.22
C LEU A 12 25.01 45.48 -20.51
N GLU A 13 23.78 45.42 -20.03
CA GLU A 13 23.13 46.49 -19.27
C GLU A 13 23.38 46.30 -17.77
N GLU A 14 23.00 45.13 -17.23
CA GLU A 14 23.09 44.83 -15.80
C GLU A 14 23.45 43.36 -15.52
N VAL A 15 23.87 43.08 -14.29
CA VAL A 15 24.12 41.73 -13.75
C VAL A 15 23.34 41.57 -12.46
N TRP A 16 22.53 40.52 -12.37
CA TRP A 16 21.66 40.25 -11.22
C TRP A 16 21.96 38.89 -10.57
N PRO A 17 21.72 38.73 -9.26
CA PRO A 17 21.71 37.43 -8.59
C PRO A 17 20.52 36.59 -9.08
N LEU A 18 20.47 35.29 -8.78
CA LEU A 18 19.31 34.45 -9.05
C LEU A 18 18.35 34.45 -7.85
N SER A 19 17.06 34.29 -8.12
CA SER A 19 16.11 33.87 -7.09
C SER A 19 16.29 32.37 -6.78
N PRO A 20 15.82 31.87 -5.63
CA PRO A 20 16.05 30.48 -5.22
C PRO A 20 15.37 29.48 -6.16
N MET A 21 14.22 29.84 -6.73
CA MET A 21 13.56 29.02 -7.76
C MET A 21 14.39 28.98 -9.05
N GLN A 22 14.96 30.11 -9.48
CA GLN A 22 15.84 30.12 -10.66
C GLN A 22 17.10 29.27 -10.45
N GLU A 23 17.70 29.29 -9.25
CA GLU A 23 18.83 28.41 -8.92
C GLU A 23 18.44 26.94 -9.02
N GLY A 24 17.28 26.58 -8.48
CA GLY A 24 16.78 25.20 -8.52
C GLY A 24 16.50 24.71 -9.94
N ILE A 25 15.83 25.54 -10.75
CA ILE A 25 15.55 25.23 -12.16
C ILE A 25 16.86 25.10 -12.96
N LEU A 26 17.80 26.02 -12.78
CA LEU A 26 19.08 26.00 -13.51
C LEU A 26 19.92 24.77 -13.15
N TYR A 27 19.87 24.31 -11.89
CA TYR A 27 20.50 23.06 -11.47
C TYR A 27 19.89 21.84 -12.17
N HIS A 28 18.57 21.77 -12.27
CA HIS A 28 17.88 20.67 -12.97
C HIS A 28 18.20 20.67 -14.46
N ALA A 29 18.17 21.84 -15.10
CA ALA A 29 18.51 21.98 -16.52
C ALA A 29 19.95 21.54 -16.86
N ALA A 30 20.86 21.54 -15.87
CA ALA A 30 22.25 21.11 -16.03
C ALA A 30 22.50 19.60 -15.79
N LEU A 31 21.54 18.87 -15.20
CA LEU A 31 21.71 17.45 -14.81
C LEU A 31 21.09 16.45 -15.79
N ASP A 32 20.11 16.84 -16.61
CA ASP A 32 19.26 15.91 -17.38
C ASP A 32 19.60 15.83 -18.89
N GLU A 33 19.88 14.62 -19.38
CA GLU A 33 19.91 14.28 -20.82
C GLU A 33 18.48 14.14 -21.42
N ALA A 34 17.41 14.20 -20.61
CA ALA A 34 16.00 14.05 -20.97
C ALA A 34 15.22 15.39 -21.06
N PRO A 35 14.09 15.49 -21.81
CA PRO A 35 13.05 16.53 -21.75
C PRO A 35 13.26 17.80 -20.91
N ASP A 36 13.35 19.03 -21.44
CA ASP A 36 13.38 20.21 -20.55
C ASP A 36 12.05 20.39 -19.78
N LEU A 37 12.03 20.04 -18.49
CA LEU A 37 10.84 20.02 -17.62
C LEU A 37 10.26 21.42 -17.35
N TYR A 38 11.01 22.49 -17.60
CA TYR A 38 10.60 23.86 -17.28
C TYR A 38 10.30 24.70 -18.53
N LEU A 39 10.13 24.04 -19.66
CA LEU A 39 9.65 24.64 -20.89
C LEU A 39 8.12 24.78 -20.82
N ILE A 40 7.64 25.99 -21.11
CA ILE A 40 6.22 26.33 -21.19
C ILE A 40 5.91 26.63 -22.66
N GLN A 41 4.86 26.01 -23.18
CA GLN A 41 4.36 26.31 -24.53
C GLN A 41 2.87 26.63 -24.50
N GLN A 42 2.49 27.66 -25.23
CA GLN A 42 1.13 28.11 -25.35
C GLN A 42 0.78 28.36 -26.81
N SER A 43 -0.36 27.83 -27.25
CA SER A 43 -0.94 28.08 -28.57
C SER A 43 -2.20 28.93 -28.39
N GLN A 44 -2.24 30.12 -28.98
CA GLN A 44 -3.38 31.03 -28.94
C GLN A 44 -3.97 31.23 -30.32
N ILE A 45 -5.28 30.98 -30.48
CA ILE A 45 -6.00 31.40 -31.67
C ILE A 45 -6.23 32.91 -31.60
N ILE A 46 -5.87 33.59 -32.68
CA ILE A 46 -6.11 35.03 -32.87
C ILE A 46 -7.14 35.17 -33.99
N GLU A 47 -8.27 35.81 -33.66
CA GLU A 47 -9.35 36.09 -34.59
C GLU A 47 -9.48 37.60 -34.83
N GLY A 48 -9.58 38.00 -36.09
CA GLY A 48 -9.67 39.39 -36.53
C GLY A 48 -8.59 39.76 -37.56
N PRO A 49 -8.66 40.99 -38.12
CA PRO A 49 -7.76 41.47 -39.17
C PRO A 49 -6.38 41.80 -38.58
N LEU A 50 -5.59 40.76 -38.33
CA LEU A 50 -4.28 40.88 -37.70
C LEU A 50 -3.27 41.56 -38.62
N ASP A 51 -2.76 42.72 -38.20
CA ASP A 51 -1.52 43.30 -38.75
C ASP A 51 -0.32 42.62 -38.08
N THR A 52 0.33 41.71 -38.81
CA THR A 52 1.41 40.87 -38.29
C THR A 52 2.65 41.68 -37.89
N GLU A 53 2.98 42.73 -38.63
CA GLU A 53 4.13 43.59 -38.31
C GLU A 53 3.87 44.44 -37.07
N ARG A 54 2.67 45.02 -36.95
CA ARG A 54 2.24 45.75 -35.75
C ARG A 54 2.24 44.85 -34.51
N PHE A 55 1.81 43.60 -34.66
CA PHE A 55 1.80 42.62 -33.58
C PHE A 55 3.21 42.17 -33.17
N ARG A 56 4.10 41.96 -34.15
CA ARG A 56 5.53 41.69 -33.91
C ARG A 56 6.20 42.85 -33.18
N LEU A 57 5.94 44.09 -33.59
CA LEU A 57 6.46 45.31 -32.93
C LEU A 57 5.96 45.43 -31.48
N ALA A 58 4.72 45.08 -31.20
CA ALA A 58 4.18 45.07 -29.83
C ALA A 58 4.95 44.09 -28.92
N TRP A 59 5.27 42.88 -29.41
CA TRP A 59 6.12 41.93 -28.69
C TRP A 59 7.56 42.42 -28.49
N GLU A 60 8.15 43.07 -29.50
CA GLU A 60 9.46 43.70 -29.35
C GLU A 60 9.46 44.80 -28.28
N SER A 61 8.40 45.60 -28.20
CA SER A 61 8.22 46.59 -27.13
C SER A 61 8.16 45.94 -25.75
N LEU A 62 7.41 44.83 -25.58
CA LEU A 62 7.39 44.07 -24.32
C LEU A 62 8.77 43.54 -23.92
N LEU A 63 9.52 42.99 -24.87
CA LEU A 63 10.87 42.47 -24.64
C LEU A 63 11.85 43.55 -24.20
N ASN A 64 11.70 44.78 -24.72
CA ASN A 64 12.50 45.92 -24.30
C ASN A 64 12.07 46.46 -22.92
N ARG A 65 10.75 46.55 -22.68
CA ARG A 65 10.13 47.04 -21.46
C ARG A 65 10.50 46.18 -20.24
N HIS A 66 10.46 44.86 -20.38
CA HIS A 66 10.68 43.92 -19.28
C HIS A 66 12.06 43.27 -19.36
N ALA A 67 13.01 43.83 -18.61
CA ALA A 67 14.40 43.37 -18.61
C ALA A 67 14.59 41.87 -18.27
N ALA A 68 13.71 41.27 -17.45
CA ALA A 68 13.77 39.85 -17.13
C ALA A 68 13.62 38.93 -18.37
N LEU A 69 12.87 39.35 -19.40
CA LEU A 69 12.70 38.59 -20.63
C LEU A 69 13.98 38.53 -21.49
N ARG A 70 14.90 39.47 -21.26
CA ARG A 70 16.20 39.54 -21.95
C ARG A 70 17.28 38.74 -21.22
N ALA A 71 16.99 38.19 -20.04
CA ALA A 71 17.98 37.55 -19.19
C ALA A 71 18.57 36.28 -19.82
N CYS A 72 19.86 36.05 -19.54
CA CYS A 72 20.55 34.78 -19.75
C CYS A 72 21.39 34.43 -18.52
N PHE A 73 21.71 33.15 -18.35
CA PHE A 73 22.23 32.59 -17.11
C PHE A 73 23.63 32.03 -17.33
N HIS A 74 24.57 32.50 -16.50
CA HIS A 74 25.96 32.09 -16.59
C HIS A 74 26.53 31.72 -15.23
N ARG A 75 27.39 30.70 -15.21
CA ARG A 75 28.19 30.37 -14.03
C ARG A 75 29.50 31.13 -14.06
N ARG A 76 29.78 31.90 -13.02
CA ARG A 76 31.05 32.60 -12.81
C ARG A 76 32.16 31.59 -12.49
N LYS A 77 33.41 32.00 -12.65
CA LYS A 77 34.58 31.20 -12.23
C LYS A 77 34.60 30.90 -10.72
N SER A 78 33.95 31.73 -9.91
CA SER A 78 33.74 31.49 -8.48
C SER A 78 32.79 30.33 -8.18
N GLY A 79 32.10 29.78 -9.18
CA GLY A 79 31.09 28.74 -9.03
C GLY A 79 29.67 29.26 -8.83
N GLU A 80 29.50 30.57 -8.61
CA GLU A 80 28.22 31.27 -8.45
C GLU A 80 27.53 31.47 -9.81
N SER A 81 26.22 31.22 -9.87
CA SER A 81 25.39 31.53 -11.05
C SER A 81 24.88 32.98 -10.98
N VAL A 82 24.83 33.65 -12.12
CA VAL A 82 24.29 35.02 -12.26
C VAL A 82 23.42 35.16 -13.49
N GLN A 83 22.52 36.14 -13.46
CA GLN A 83 21.73 36.57 -14.62
C GLN A 83 22.44 37.75 -15.28
N LEU A 84 22.66 37.68 -16.58
CA LEU A 84 23.16 38.77 -17.40
C LEU A 84 21.98 39.37 -18.18
N ILE A 85 21.82 40.68 -18.12
CA ILE A 85 20.75 41.42 -18.80
C ILE A 85 21.36 42.21 -19.96
N PRO A 86 21.27 41.74 -21.21
CA PRO A 86 21.71 42.49 -22.38
C PRO A 86 20.77 43.64 -22.67
N ARG A 87 21.29 44.79 -23.11
CA ARG A 87 20.50 46.00 -23.38
C ARG A 87 19.40 45.83 -24.43
N LYS A 88 19.65 44.99 -25.44
CA LYS A 88 18.68 44.64 -26.47
C LYS A 88 18.92 43.21 -26.94
N VAL A 89 17.86 42.47 -27.20
CA VAL A 89 17.90 41.14 -27.81
C VAL A 89 16.85 41.09 -28.93
N PRO A 90 17.13 40.46 -30.08
CA PRO A 90 16.14 40.29 -31.12
C PRO A 90 15.06 39.31 -30.66
N LEU A 91 13.80 39.53 -31.05
CA LEU A 91 12.71 38.59 -30.83
C LEU A 91 12.84 37.43 -31.85
N PRO A 92 13.02 36.17 -31.41
CA PRO A 92 12.97 35.02 -32.31
C PRO A 92 11.52 34.82 -32.79
N TRP A 93 11.24 35.30 -33.99
CA TRP A 93 9.92 35.29 -34.63
C TRP A 93 9.98 34.55 -35.96
N SER A 94 9.00 33.70 -36.23
CA SER A 94 8.83 33.06 -37.54
C SER A 94 7.37 32.98 -37.93
N GLU A 95 7.11 32.99 -39.24
CA GLU A 95 5.76 32.93 -39.79
C GLU A 95 5.59 31.68 -40.66
N ARG A 96 4.43 31.03 -40.54
CA ARG A 96 4.04 29.87 -41.33
C ARG A 96 2.68 30.11 -41.93
N ASP A 97 2.57 29.97 -43.25
CA ASP A 97 1.32 30.12 -43.95
C ASP A 97 0.73 28.75 -44.28
N LEU A 98 -0.37 28.41 -43.63
CA LEU A 98 -1.13 27.17 -43.85
C LEU A 98 -2.49 27.46 -44.52
N SER A 99 -2.74 28.69 -44.97
CA SER A 99 -4.02 29.09 -45.58
C SER A 99 -4.35 28.38 -46.90
N GLY A 100 -3.37 27.72 -47.52
CA GLY A 100 -3.56 26.89 -48.72
C GLY A 100 -3.95 25.44 -48.45
N LEU A 101 -3.99 25.00 -47.18
CA LEU A 101 -4.37 23.64 -46.78
C LEU A 101 -5.87 23.55 -46.44
N SER A 102 -6.40 22.34 -46.38
CA SER A 102 -7.71 22.10 -45.77
C SER A 102 -7.67 22.45 -44.28
N GLU A 103 -8.81 22.74 -43.65
CA GLU A 103 -8.83 23.09 -42.22
C GLU A 103 -8.28 21.95 -41.33
N GLU A 104 -8.59 20.70 -41.68
CA GLU A 104 -8.09 19.51 -40.96
C GLU A 104 -6.57 19.37 -41.10
N ASP A 105 -6.04 19.45 -42.32
CA ASP A 105 -4.60 19.36 -42.58
C ASP A 105 -3.83 20.53 -41.94
N ALA A 106 -4.40 21.74 -41.97
CA ALA A 106 -3.78 22.92 -41.37
C ALA A 106 -3.69 22.79 -39.85
N LEU A 107 -4.74 22.26 -39.19
CA LEU A 107 -4.74 22.02 -37.75
C LEU A 107 -3.74 20.92 -37.35
N ALA A 108 -3.64 19.85 -38.15
CA ALA A 108 -2.66 18.79 -37.95
C ALA A 108 -1.22 19.34 -38.07
N GLU A 109 -0.92 20.06 -39.15
CA GLU A 109 0.41 20.65 -39.37
C GLU A 109 0.76 21.71 -38.31
N ALA A 110 -0.21 22.54 -37.88
CA ALA A 110 0.00 23.48 -36.78
C ALA A 110 0.36 22.77 -35.47
N SER A 111 -0.22 21.60 -35.21
CA SER A 111 0.11 20.79 -34.05
C SER A 111 1.55 20.26 -34.17
N VAL A 112 1.94 19.71 -35.33
CA VAL A 112 3.31 19.26 -35.62
C VAL A 112 4.34 20.39 -35.43
N ILE A 113 4.03 21.60 -35.89
CA ILE A 113 4.87 22.78 -35.68
C ILE A 113 5.04 23.05 -34.18
N ALA A 114 3.95 23.04 -33.41
CA ALA A 114 4.01 23.24 -31.96
C ALA A 114 4.85 22.14 -31.28
N GLU A 115 4.71 20.87 -31.67
CA GLU A 115 5.51 19.78 -31.11
C GLU A 115 7.00 19.93 -31.39
N LYS A 116 7.35 20.29 -32.63
CA LYS A 116 8.74 20.52 -33.04
C LYS A 116 9.36 21.69 -32.28
N GLU A 117 8.60 22.76 -32.09
CA GLU A 117 9.02 23.87 -31.24
C GLU A 117 9.26 23.36 -29.82
N ARG A 118 8.34 22.61 -29.23
CA ARG A 118 8.46 22.08 -27.86
C ARG A 118 9.65 21.14 -27.68
N ALA A 119 9.99 20.35 -28.69
CA ALA A 119 11.14 19.44 -28.68
C ALA A 119 12.50 20.18 -28.70
N THR A 120 12.51 21.46 -29.11
CA THR A 120 13.74 22.27 -29.19
C THR A 120 14.02 22.92 -27.84
N ARG A 121 15.12 22.54 -27.18
CA ARG A 121 15.48 23.12 -25.87
C ARG A 121 16.00 24.55 -25.98
N PHE A 122 15.83 25.29 -24.89
CA PHE A 122 16.57 26.54 -24.70
C PHE A 122 17.97 26.23 -24.14
N ASP A 123 18.95 27.03 -24.57
CA ASP A 123 20.24 27.12 -23.90
C ASP A 123 20.15 28.29 -22.91
N PRO A 124 20.17 28.08 -21.58
CA PRO A 124 20.04 29.15 -20.61
C PRO A 124 21.08 30.26 -20.77
N ALA A 125 22.22 29.99 -21.40
CA ALA A 125 23.27 30.98 -21.67
C ALA A 125 23.00 31.86 -22.91
N LYS A 126 21.94 31.59 -23.69
CA LYS A 126 21.62 32.32 -24.93
C LYS A 126 20.26 33.01 -24.82
N PRO A 127 20.22 34.36 -24.68
CA PRO A 127 18.97 35.08 -24.62
C PRO A 127 18.40 35.35 -26.03
N PRO A 128 17.07 35.58 -26.15
CA PRO A 128 16.06 35.44 -25.09
C PRO A 128 15.62 33.97 -24.89
N LEU A 129 15.16 33.64 -23.69
CA LEU A 129 14.55 32.33 -23.40
C LEU A 129 13.05 32.30 -23.76
N LEU A 130 12.72 32.88 -24.92
CA LEU A 130 11.38 33.01 -25.49
C LEU A 130 11.49 33.00 -27.02
N ARG A 131 10.58 32.30 -27.69
CA ARG A 131 10.45 32.27 -29.15
C ARG A 131 8.99 32.11 -29.59
N GLN A 132 8.70 32.56 -30.81
CA GLN A 132 7.34 32.61 -31.33
C GLN A 132 7.25 32.14 -32.78
N VAL A 133 6.15 31.42 -33.06
CA VAL A 133 5.73 31.04 -34.41
C VAL A 133 4.31 31.53 -34.62
N LEU A 134 4.11 32.42 -35.58
CA LEU A 134 2.77 32.83 -36.03
C LEU A 134 2.35 31.98 -37.21
N ILE A 135 1.24 31.28 -37.06
CA ILE A 135 0.67 30.38 -38.07
C ILE A 135 -0.58 31.06 -38.64
N ARG A 136 -0.64 31.24 -39.95
CA ARG A 136 -1.80 31.80 -40.65
C ARG A 136 -2.68 30.69 -41.22
N PHE A 137 -3.96 30.67 -40.83
CA PHE A 137 -4.97 29.77 -41.41
C PHE A 137 -5.83 30.47 -42.48
N GLY A 138 -5.92 31.79 -42.43
CA GLY A 138 -6.70 32.60 -43.37
C GLY A 138 -6.52 34.09 -43.09
N PRO A 139 -7.29 34.98 -43.74
CA PRO A 139 -7.15 36.43 -43.57
C PRO A 139 -7.42 36.90 -42.13
N ASP A 140 -8.37 36.27 -41.42
CA ASP A 140 -8.80 36.70 -40.08
C ASP A 140 -8.60 35.62 -39.00
N LYS A 141 -7.84 34.56 -39.29
CA LYS A 141 -7.63 33.43 -38.36
C LYS A 141 -6.15 33.04 -38.33
N HIS A 142 -5.53 33.20 -37.17
CA HIS A 142 -4.13 32.87 -36.92
C HIS A 142 -3.98 32.05 -35.63
N CYS A 143 -2.83 31.39 -35.47
CA CYS A 143 -2.41 30.77 -34.21
C CYS A 143 -1.00 31.26 -33.85
N LEU A 144 -0.84 31.85 -32.67
CA LEU A 144 0.46 32.18 -32.12
C LEU A 144 0.91 31.06 -31.19
N VAL A 145 1.98 30.37 -31.55
CA VAL A 145 2.69 29.43 -30.68
C VAL A 145 3.82 30.17 -29.99
N THR A 146 3.68 30.42 -28.69
CA THR A 146 4.73 31.01 -27.85
C THR A 146 5.37 29.91 -27.01
N THR A 147 6.68 29.74 -27.14
CA THR A 147 7.47 28.81 -26.31
C THR A 147 8.45 29.61 -25.48
N SER A 148 8.51 29.36 -24.18
CA SER A 148 9.36 30.09 -23.24
C SER A 148 9.90 29.18 -22.13
N HIS A 149 10.94 29.63 -21.43
CA HIS A 149 11.46 28.93 -20.27
C HIS A 149 10.99 29.60 -18.97
N HIS A 150 10.57 28.80 -17.98
CA HIS A 150 10.11 29.29 -16.68
C HIS A 150 11.16 30.13 -15.90
N LEU A 151 12.43 30.12 -16.33
CA LEU A 151 13.52 30.94 -15.75
C LEU A 151 13.28 32.44 -15.87
N VAL A 152 12.54 32.91 -16.89
CA VAL A 152 12.38 34.35 -17.16
C VAL A 152 11.00 34.90 -16.77
N MET A 153 10.00 34.04 -16.60
CA MET A 153 8.64 34.47 -16.23
C MET A 153 7.84 33.35 -15.55
N ASP A 154 6.84 33.74 -14.78
CA ASP A 154 5.81 32.86 -14.20
C ASP A 154 4.41 33.10 -14.79
N GLY A 155 3.42 32.30 -14.38
CA GLY A 155 2.04 32.40 -14.86
C GLY A 155 1.39 33.77 -14.60
N TRP A 156 1.75 34.43 -13.49
CA TRP A 156 1.29 35.79 -13.18
C TRP A 156 1.89 36.81 -14.16
N SER A 157 3.21 36.70 -14.42
CA SER A 157 3.92 37.55 -15.38
C SER A 157 3.34 37.41 -16.80
N ARG A 158 2.92 36.20 -17.19
CA ARG A 158 2.26 35.95 -18.47
C ARG A 158 0.96 36.76 -18.64
N ALA A 159 0.10 36.79 -17.63
CA ALA A 159 -1.16 37.54 -17.70
C ALA A 159 -0.91 39.06 -17.86
N ILE A 160 0.15 39.58 -17.23
CA ILE A 160 0.61 40.96 -17.42
C ILE A 160 1.04 41.19 -18.87
N LEU A 161 1.89 40.30 -19.41
CA LEU A 161 2.39 40.42 -20.79
C LEU A 161 1.26 40.36 -21.82
N GLU A 162 0.28 39.49 -21.63
CA GLU A 162 -0.88 39.38 -22.52
C GLU A 162 -1.76 40.64 -22.48
N SER A 163 -1.99 41.22 -21.30
CA SER A 163 -2.73 42.47 -21.17
C SER A 163 -2.00 43.63 -21.86
N GLU A 164 -0.71 43.79 -21.59
CA GLU A 164 0.10 44.86 -22.19
C GLU A 164 0.29 44.67 -23.70
N LEU A 165 0.36 43.42 -24.20
CA LEU A 165 0.46 43.12 -25.63
C LEU A 165 -0.71 43.72 -26.40
N LEU A 166 -1.93 43.56 -25.92
CA LEU A 166 -3.13 44.06 -26.58
C LEU A 166 -3.19 45.58 -26.58
N GLU A 167 -2.75 46.22 -25.50
CA GLU A 167 -2.66 47.68 -25.40
C GLU A 167 -1.58 48.24 -26.34
N LEU A 168 -0.40 47.62 -26.40
CA LEU A 168 0.68 47.98 -27.31
C LEU A 168 0.29 47.77 -28.77
N TYR A 169 -0.39 46.66 -29.07
CA TYR A 169 -0.93 46.44 -30.41
C TYR A 169 -1.89 47.57 -30.77
N ALA A 170 -2.90 47.87 -29.94
CA ALA A 170 -3.85 48.97 -30.17
C ALA A 170 -3.17 50.34 -30.35
N ALA A 171 -2.03 50.59 -29.68
CA ALA A 171 -1.26 51.83 -29.81
C ALA A 171 -0.24 51.86 -30.96
N GLY A 172 -0.13 50.80 -31.78
CA GLY A 172 0.83 50.73 -32.88
C GLY A 172 2.28 50.53 -32.42
N GLY A 173 2.48 49.90 -31.26
CA GLY A 173 3.80 49.61 -30.67
C GLY A 173 4.38 50.72 -29.80
N ALA A 174 3.73 51.90 -29.73
CA ALA A 174 4.08 52.96 -28.79
C ALA A 174 3.53 52.65 -27.38
N GLU A 175 4.11 53.25 -26.34
CA GLU A 175 3.67 53.07 -24.93
C GLU A 175 2.76 54.20 -24.37
N PRO A 176 1.75 54.77 -25.07
CA PRO A 176 0.94 55.81 -24.46
C PRO A 176 -0.06 55.19 -23.48
N GLY A 177 0.22 55.31 -22.17
CA GLY A 177 -0.75 55.05 -21.11
C GLY A 177 -0.64 53.71 -20.36
N LEU A 178 0.39 52.90 -20.62
CA LEU A 178 0.67 51.70 -19.82
C LEU A 178 0.97 52.06 -18.36
N ARG A 179 0.55 51.21 -17.41
CA ARG A 179 0.93 51.34 -15.99
C ARG A 179 2.45 51.24 -15.84
N PRO A 180 3.07 51.91 -14.85
CA PRO A 180 4.51 51.76 -14.59
C PRO A 180 4.88 50.29 -14.41
N ALA A 181 5.90 49.83 -15.13
CA ALA A 181 6.41 48.47 -14.98
C ALA A 181 7.06 48.31 -13.60
N GLY A 182 6.77 47.20 -12.92
CA GLY A 182 7.48 46.84 -11.68
C GLY A 182 8.91 46.36 -11.96
N SER A 183 9.77 46.39 -10.94
CA SER A 183 11.19 46.04 -11.06
C SER A 183 11.49 44.64 -10.47
N TYR A 184 11.85 43.67 -11.31
CA TYR A 184 12.35 42.37 -10.85
C TYR A 184 13.64 42.51 -10.05
N ARG A 185 14.47 43.50 -10.40
CA ARG A 185 15.69 43.84 -9.66
C ARG A 185 15.40 44.26 -8.22
N ASP A 186 14.34 45.03 -8.00
CA ASP A 186 13.98 45.51 -6.65
C ASP A 186 13.51 44.34 -5.77
N TYR A 187 12.84 43.36 -6.37
CA TYR A 187 12.52 42.09 -5.72
C TYR A 187 13.79 41.31 -5.35
N LEU A 188 14.76 41.17 -6.25
CA LEU A 188 16.03 40.50 -5.95
C LEU A 188 16.82 41.23 -4.84
N ALA A 189 16.83 42.56 -4.85
CA ALA A 189 17.45 43.37 -3.80
C ALA A 189 16.70 43.27 -2.46
N TRP A 190 15.36 43.11 -2.48
CA TRP A 190 14.59 42.77 -1.29
C TRP A 190 14.96 41.39 -0.77
N LEU A 191 15.09 40.39 -1.64
CA LEU A 191 15.44 39.01 -1.28
C LEU A 191 16.80 38.90 -0.58
N GLU A 192 17.81 39.64 -1.06
CA GLU A 192 19.13 39.67 -0.42
C GLU A 192 19.13 40.23 1.01
N ARG A 193 18.14 41.06 1.36
CA ARG A 193 18.02 41.67 2.69
C ARG A 193 17.27 40.81 3.70
N GLN A 194 16.71 39.66 3.28
CA GLN A 194 15.92 38.81 4.17
C GLN A 194 16.79 38.02 5.14
N ASP A 195 16.27 37.78 6.34
CA ASP A 195 16.92 36.95 7.36
C ASP A 195 16.75 35.46 7.03
N LYS A 196 17.75 34.91 6.33
CA LYS A 196 17.77 33.50 5.95
C LYS A 196 17.92 32.56 7.15
N GLU A 197 18.58 32.97 8.24
CA GLU A 197 18.72 32.09 9.43
C GLU A 197 17.41 31.96 10.19
N ALA A 198 16.68 33.07 10.35
CA ALA A 198 15.33 33.03 10.90
C ALA A 198 14.40 32.14 10.06
N ALA A 199 14.44 32.27 8.73
CA ALA A 199 13.68 31.41 7.83
C ALA A 199 14.06 29.92 7.98
N ARG A 200 15.35 29.59 8.06
CA ARG A 200 15.80 28.20 8.30
C ARG A 200 15.29 27.64 9.62
N ALA A 201 15.31 28.44 10.69
CA ALA A 201 14.81 28.04 11.99
C ALA A 201 13.29 27.77 11.96
N ALA A 202 12.51 28.65 11.34
CA ALA A 202 11.07 28.48 11.15
C ALA A 202 10.73 27.21 10.35
N TRP A 203 11.36 26.99 9.20
CA TRP A 203 11.11 25.80 8.39
C TRP A 203 11.52 24.50 9.08
N ARG A 204 12.63 24.52 9.85
CA ARG A 204 13.03 23.35 10.65
C ARG A 204 12.01 23.04 11.75
N ALA A 205 11.43 24.06 12.38
CA ALA A 205 10.40 23.87 13.40
C ALA A 205 9.09 23.32 12.81
N GLU A 206 8.62 23.87 11.69
CA GLU A 206 7.38 23.44 11.04
C GLU A 206 7.44 21.97 10.57
N LEU A 207 8.58 21.57 10.00
CA LEU A 207 8.76 20.24 9.41
C LEU A 207 9.33 19.20 10.36
N ALA A 208 9.53 19.54 11.65
CA ALA A 208 10.13 18.65 12.63
C ALA A 208 9.33 17.33 12.77
N GLY A 209 9.96 16.20 12.51
CA GLY A 209 9.36 14.86 12.62
C GLY A 209 8.48 14.45 11.43
N ALA A 210 8.50 15.17 10.31
CA ALA A 210 7.96 14.69 9.05
C ALA A 210 9.02 13.84 8.33
N ASP A 211 8.68 12.60 7.94
CA ASP A 211 9.69 11.64 7.47
C ASP A 211 9.52 11.19 6.01
N ARG A 212 8.35 11.41 5.39
CA ARG A 212 8.01 10.78 4.09
C ARG A 212 7.12 11.66 3.22
N SER A 213 7.27 11.48 1.90
CA SER A 213 6.30 12.00 0.93
C SER A 213 4.95 11.30 1.11
N THR A 214 3.85 12.03 0.88
CA THR A 214 2.50 11.59 1.24
C THR A 214 2.05 10.38 0.45
N LEU A 215 2.15 10.43 -0.89
CA LEU A 215 1.76 9.32 -1.77
C LEU A 215 2.77 8.17 -1.76
N GLY A 216 3.98 8.38 -1.23
CA GLY A 216 5.04 7.37 -1.15
C GLY A 216 5.69 7.05 -2.49
N ILE A 217 5.56 7.91 -3.49
CA ILE A 217 6.11 7.66 -4.84
C ILE A 217 7.62 7.95 -4.84
N PRO A 218 8.47 6.97 -5.21
CA PRO A 218 9.92 7.15 -5.23
C PRO A 218 10.37 8.34 -6.09
N GLU A 219 11.39 9.07 -5.64
CA GLU A 219 11.90 10.24 -6.38
C GLU A 219 12.42 9.88 -7.77
N ALA A 220 13.04 8.70 -7.92
CA ALA A 220 13.53 8.22 -9.21
C ALA A 220 12.38 8.07 -10.23
N SER A 221 11.26 7.48 -9.82
CA SER A 221 10.05 7.32 -10.65
C SER A 221 9.40 8.67 -10.98
N ARG A 222 9.62 9.71 -10.15
CA ARG A 222 9.08 11.04 -10.41
C ARG A 222 9.79 11.78 -11.54
N LYS A 223 11.06 11.45 -11.82
CA LYS A 223 11.91 12.16 -12.81
C LYS A 223 11.70 11.71 -14.26
N THR A 224 11.00 10.61 -14.51
CA THR A 224 10.70 10.13 -15.87
C THR A 224 9.60 10.95 -16.54
N GLN A 225 9.72 11.26 -17.83
CA GLN A 225 8.58 11.82 -18.58
C GLN A 225 7.55 10.73 -18.90
N GLY A 226 6.28 11.11 -18.96
CA GLY A 226 5.16 10.24 -19.34
C GLY A 226 3.95 11.08 -19.71
N GLN A 227 2.98 10.47 -20.40
CA GLN A 227 1.73 11.14 -20.75
C GLN A 227 1.03 11.61 -19.46
N ARG A 228 0.57 12.86 -19.45
CA ARG A 228 -0.25 13.41 -18.36
C ARG A 228 -1.70 13.41 -18.77
N VAL A 229 -2.56 13.06 -17.82
CA VAL A 229 -4.01 13.12 -17.95
C VAL A 229 -4.51 14.21 -17.01
N ARG A 230 -5.40 15.05 -17.51
CA ARG A 230 -6.02 16.16 -16.78
C ARG A 230 -7.51 15.90 -16.63
N GLU A 231 -7.99 15.93 -15.40
CA GLU A 231 -9.41 15.80 -15.05
C GLU A 231 -9.87 17.12 -14.43
N VAL A 232 -10.97 17.70 -14.93
CA VAL A 232 -11.45 19.02 -14.51
C VAL A 232 -12.83 18.89 -13.87
N LEU A 233 -13.04 19.64 -12.77
CA LEU A 233 -14.32 19.75 -12.08
C LEU A 233 -14.66 21.23 -11.85
N GLY A 234 -15.83 21.64 -12.36
CA GLY A 234 -16.38 22.98 -12.15
C GLY A 234 -17.40 22.99 -11.01
N TYR A 235 -17.45 24.09 -10.27
CA TYR A 235 -18.38 24.30 -9.17
C TYR A 235 -19.45 25.32 -9.55
N ALA A 236 -20.67 25.14 -9.04
CA ALA A 236 -21.75 26.10 -9.27
C ALA A 236 -21.39 27.50 -8.69
N PRO A 237 -21.81 28.61 -9.34
CA PRO A 237 -21.56 29.96 -8.84
C PRO A 237 -22.03 30.17 -7.40
N ASP A 238 -23.25 29.70 -7.07
CA ASP A 238 -23.82 29.83 -5.73
C ASP A 238 -22.98 29.10 -4.67
N PHE A 239 -22.45 27.93 -5.00
CA PHE A 239 -21.55 27.18 -4.12
C PHE A 239 -20.21 27.89 -3.95
N THR A 240 -19.67 28.46 -5.02
CA THR A 240 -18.44 29.28 -4.98
C THR A 240 -18.62 30.49 -4.08
N SER A 241 -19.75 31.20 -4.18
CA SER A 241 -20.10 32.31 -3.29
C SER A 241 -20.20 31.84 -1.83
N ALA A 242 -20.84 30.69 -1.58
CA ALA A 242 -20.96 30.13 -0.24
C ALA A 242 -19.59 29.81 0.39
N LEU A 243 -18.64 29.28 -0.38
CA LEU A 243 -17.26 29.04 0.06
C LEU A 243 -16.55 30.34 0.42
N VAL A 244 -16.65 31.37 -0.43
CA VAL A 244 -16.03 32.68 -0.20
C VAL A 244 -16.62 33.35 1.05
N ASP A 245 -17.94 33.31 1.21
CA ASP A 245 -18.62 33.87 2.37
C ASP A 245 -18.27 33.12 3.65
N PHE A 246 -18.17 31.79 3.60
CA PHE A 246 -17.70 30.98 4.71
C PHE A 246 -16.27 31.36 5.12
N ALA A 247 -15.35 31.41 4.15
CA ALA A 247 -13.97 31.79 4.40
C ALA A 247 -13.91 33.17 5.08
N ARG A 248 -14.64 34.16 4.55
CA ARG A 248 -14.71 35.51 5.12
C ARG A 248 -15.27 35.52 6.54
N ARG A 249 -16.37 34.80 6.82
CA ARG A 249 -16.99 34.76 8.16
C ARG A 249 -16.06 34.23 9.23
N HIS A 250 -15.16 33.31 8.86
CA HIS A 250 -14.24 32.64 9.80
C HIS A 250 -12.80 33.17 9.72
N GLY A 251 -12.53 34.24 8.97
CA GLY A 251 -11.18 34.80 8.84
C GLY A 251 -10.20 33.90 8.08
N LEU A 252 -10.71 33.03 7.22
CA LEU A 252 -9.95 32.10 6.39
C LEU A 252 -9.84 32.62 4.95
N THR A 253 -8.91 32.05 4.18
CA THR A 253 -8.88 32.23 2.72
C THR A 253 -9.52 31.05 1.99
N LEU A 254 -9.99 31.27 0.76
CA LEU A 254 -10.45 30.17 -0.10
C LEU A 254 -9.35 29.13 -0.32
N ASN A 255 -8.10 29.57 -0.48
CA ASN A 255 -6.94 28.70 -0.59
C ASN A 255 -6.77 27.80 0.65
N THR A 256 -6.97 28.33 1.86
CA THR A 256 -6.94 27.57 3.12
C THR A 256 -8.03 26.50 3.16
N LEU A 257 -9.25 26.81 2.70
CA LEU A 257 -10.33 25.82 2.61
C LEU A 257 -9.94 24.66 1.68
N VAL A 258 -9.45 24.98 0.49
CA VAL A 258 -9.06 23.96 -0.50
C VAL A 258 -7.87 23.15 -0.02
N GLN A 259 -6.85 23.77 0.59
CA GLN A 259 -5.70 23.05 1.12
C GLN A 259 -6.07 22.16 2.32
N GLY A 260 -6.97 22.61 3.20
CA GLY A 260 -7.52 21.78 4.27
C GLY A 260 -8.31 20.59 3.72
N ALA A 261 -9.14 20.82 2.71
CA ALA A 261 -9.89 19.77 2.04
C ALA A 261 -8.95 18.78 1.33
N TRP A 262 -7.91 19.27 0.67
CA TRP A 262 -6.89 18.45 0.02
C TRP A 262 -6.11 17.61 1.03
N ALA A 263 -5.76 18.17 2.19
CA ALA A 263 -5.11 17.43 3.25
C ALA A 263 -5.98 16.26 3.76
N LEU A 264 -7.29 16.48 3.92
CA LEU A 264 -8.22 15.40 4.28
C LEU A 264 -8.30 14.34 3.18
N VAL A 265 -8.40 14.73 1.91
CA VAL A 265 -8.40 13.76 0.79
C VAL A 265 -7.13 12.93 0.79
N LEU A 266 -5.95 13.56 0.84
CA LEU A 266 -4.67 12.86 0.87
C LEU A 266 -4.52 11.92 2.06
N ALA A 267 -5.00 12.33 3.24
CA ALA A 267 -4.97 11.51 4.44
C ALA A 267 -5.76 10.20 4.28
N ARG A 268 -6.90 10.25 3.57
CA ARG A 268 -7.70 9.07 3.24
C ARG A 268 -6.98 8.18 2.23
N LEU A 269 -6.51 8.76 1.13
CA LEU A 269 -5.81 8.04 0.06
C LEU A 269 -4.56 7.31 0.55
N THR A 270 -3.90 7.86 1.56
CA THR A 270 -2.60 7.37 2.04
C THR A 270 -2.65 6.71 3.41
N ARG A 271 -3.83 6.67 4.05
CA ARG A 271 -4.05 6.21 5.43
C ARG A 271 -3.19 6.96 6.47
N ARG A 272 -2.83 8.22 6.18
CA ARG A 272 -1.94 9.02 7.04
C ARG A 272 -2.70 10.09 7.81
N ARG A 273 -2.24 10.35 9.04
CA ARG A 273 -2.71 11.47 9.86
C ARG A 273 -1.78 12.69 9.80
N ASP A 274 -0.63 12.56 9.14
CA ASP A 274 0.33 13.63 8.91
C ASP A 274 0.69 13.62 7.43
N VAL A 275 0.25 14.67 6.72
CA VAL A 275 0.39 14.79 5.28
C VAL A 275 1.21 16.02 4.92
N VAL A 276 2.07 15.86 3.93
CA VAL A 276 2.88 16.95 3.36
C VAL A 276 2.68 17.01 1.85
N PHE A 277 2.33 18.19 1.35
CA PHE A 277 2.25 18.50 -0.07
C PHE A 277 2.93 19.85 -0.35
N GLY A 278 3.31 20.10 -1.59
CA GLY A 278 3.82 21.43 -1.97
C GLY A 278 2.67 22.39 -2.25
N ALA A 279 2.86 23.68 -1.96
CA ALA A 279 2.00 24.75 -2.42
C ALA A 279 2.82 25.74 -3.26
N VAL A 280 2.28 26.12 -4.42
CA VAL A 280 2.84 27.21 -5.22
C VAL A 280 2.36 28.53 -4.63
N VAL A 281 3.30 29.37 -4.22
CA VAL A 281 3.04 30.71 -3.68
C VAL A 281 3.50 31.77 -4.68
N SER A 282 2.85 32.93 -4.67
CA SER A 282 3.11 33.99 -5.67
C SER A 282 4.52 34.56 -5.61
N GLY A 283 5.15 34.58 -4.41
CA GLY A 283 6.47 35.15 -4.19
C GLY A 283 6.55 36.67 -4.47
N ARG A 284 5.42 37.38 -4.42
CA ARG A 284 5.30 38.83 -4.64
C ARG A 284 5.05 39.55 -3.32
N PRO A 285 6.10 39.94 -2.57
CA PRO A 285 5.98 40.58 -1.25
C PRO A 285 5.38 41.98 -1.34
N ALA A 286 4.40 42.29 -0.48
CA ALA A 286 3.72 43.60 -0.47
C ALA A 286 4.67 44.77 -0.12
N GLU A 287 5.82 44.48 0.50
CA GLU A 287 6.87 45.44 0.84
C GLU A 287 7.64 45.98 -0.39
N VAL A 288 7.51 45.34 -1.55
CA VAL A 288 8.16 45.77 -2.80
C VAL A 288 7.15 46.55 -3.66
N PRO A 289 7.31 47.88 -3.79
CA PRO A 289 6.37 48.70 -4.56
C PRO A 289 6.26 48.25 -6.01
N GLY A 290 5.03 48.10 -6.51
CA GLY A 290 4.77 47.71 -7.90
C GLY A 290 5.14 46.27 -8.26
N VAL A 291 5.44 45.41 -7.26
CA VAL A 291 5.82 44.01 -7.52
C VAL A 291 4.74 43.22 -8.27
N GLU A 292 3.48 43.58 -8.10
CA GLU A 292 2.34 42.96 -8.79
C GLU A 292 2.35 43.21 -10.31
N GLN A 293 3.09 44.23 -10.77
CA GLN A 293 3.24 44.61 -12.18
C GLN A 293 4.64 44.27 -12.73
N ALA A 294 5.49 43.61 -11.94
CA ALA A 294 6.83 43.21 -12.36
C ALA A 294 6.79 41.87 -13.12
N VAL A 295 7.55 41.76 -14.20
CA VAL A 295 7.72 40.51 -14.97
C VAL A 295 9.02 39.82 -14.55
N GLY A 296 8.94 38.53 -14.22
CA GLY A 296 10.06 37.72 -13.76
C GLY A 296 9.60 36.39 -13.15
N LEU A 297 10.54 35.59 -12.64
CA LEU A 297 10.20 34.37 -11.88
C LEU A 297 10.08 34.70 -10.39
N PHE A 298 8.85 34.84 -9.90
CA PHE A 298 8.56 35.12 -8.49
C PHE A 298 8.10 33.89 -7.74
N ILE A 299 7.31 33.03 -8.40
CA ILE A 299 6.70 31.89 -7.72
C ILE A 299 7.73 31.05 -6.97
N ASN A 300 7.33 30.59 -5.79
CA ASN A 300 8.09 29.61 -5.05
C ASN A 300 7.21 28.40 -4.75
N THR A 301 7.82 27.26 -4.47
CA THR A 301 7.10 26.07 -3.99
C THR A 301 7.55 25.78 -2.58
N VAL A 302 6.61 25.78 -1.64
CA VAL A 302 6.89 25.56 -0.22
C VAL A 302 6.09 24.37 0.30
N PRO A 303 6.61 23.59 1.25
CA PRO A 303 5.86 22.50 1.84
C PRO A 303 4.74 23.03 2.73
N VAL A 304 3.59 22.36 2.67
CA VAL A 304 2.46 22.51 3.58
C VAL A 304 2.30 21.20 4.30
N ARG A 305 2.44 21.22 5.63
CA ARG A 305 2.26 20.06 6.50
C ARG A 305 0.97 20.20 7.28
N VAL A 306 0.14 19.18 7.22
CA VAL A 306 -1.13 19.13 7.95
C VAL A 306 -1.17 17.88 8.82
N ARG A 307 -1.25 18.10 10.14
CA ARG A 307 -1.44 17.07 11.15
C ARG A 307 -2.91 17.01 11.51
N LEU A 308 -3.50 15.85 11.36
CA LEU A 308 -4.91 15.60 11.55
C LEU A 308 -5.13 14.86 12.87
N ASP A 309 -5.76 15.54 13.82
CA ASP A 309 -6.39 14.90 14.97
C ASP A 309 -7.81 14.50 14.58
N GLY A 310 -8.22 13.25 14.81
CA GLY A 310 -9.56 12.77 14.48
C GLY A 310 -10.66 13.37 15.36
N GLY A 311 -10.32 13.83 16.56
CA GLY A 311 -11.28 14.41 17.52
C GLY A 311 -11.49 15.91 17.37
N GLN A 312 -10.60 16.63 16.69
CA GLN A 312 -10.70 18.09 16.53
C GLN A 312 -11.81 18.48 15.54
N PRO A 313 -12.55 19.58 15.78
CA PRO A 313 -13.47 20.14 14.79
C PRO A 313 -12.74 20.56 13.50
N VAL A 314 -13.42 20.41 12.37
CA VAL A 314 -12.90 20.83 11.06
C VAL A 314 -12.55 22.32 11.03
N ILE A 315 -13.39 23.18 11.63
CA ILE A 315 -13.12 24.62 11.68
C ILE A 315 -11.84 24.96 12.46
N GLN A 316 -11.55 24.20 13.52
CA GLN A 316 -10.32 24.38 14.28
C GLN A 316 -9.10 24.01 13.43
N LEU A 317 -9.13 22.88 12.73
CA LEU A 317 -8.07 22.47 11.79
C LEU A 317 -7.77 23.56 10.75
N LEU A 318 -8.82 24.15 10.15
CA LEU A 318 -8.68 25.20 9.13
C LEU A 318 -8.09 26.49 9.70
N THR A 319 -8.50 26.87 10.91
CA THR A 319 -7.98 28.04 11.61
C THR A 319 -6.50 27.88 11.94
N GLU A 320 -6.11 26.73 12.49
CA GLU A 320 -4.71 26.42 12.78
C GLU A 320 -3.85 26.35 11.51
N LEU A 321 -4.41 25.90 10.39
CA LEU A 321 -3.73 25.91 9.09
C LEU A 321 -3.52 27.35 8.59
N GLN A 322 -4.53 28.21 8.69
CA GLN A 322 -4.43 29.63 8.34
C GLN A 322 -3.36 30.33 9.17
N GLU A 323 -3.37 30.12 10.49
CA GLU A 323 -2.40 30.73 11.41
C GLU A 323 -0.97 30.32 11.05
N ARG A 324 -0.72 29.00 10.91
CA ARG A 324 0.60 28.48 10.52
C ARG A 324 1.07 29.05 9.19
N GLN A 325 0.22 29.05 8.16
CA GLN A 325 0.57 29.64 6.86
C GLN A 325 0.92 31.11 6.99
N SER A 326 0.15 31.87 7.76
CA SER A 326 0.37 33.30 7.98
C SER A 326 1.72 33.57 8.67
N THR A 327 2.12 32.75 9.65
CA THR A 327 3.44 32.87 10.28
C THR A 327 4.60 32.60 9.32
N LEU A 328 4.39 31.70 8.35
CA LEU A 328 5.42 31.30 7.40
C LEU A 328 5.57 32.25 6.21
N ILE A 329 4.61 33.15 5.93
CA ILE A 329 4.67 34.09 4.79
C ILE A 329 6.00 34.83 4.73
N SER A 330 6.46 35.38 5.86
CA SER A 330 7.73 36.12 5.93
C SER A 330 8.98 35.27 5.65
N HIS A 331 8.85 33.94 5.68
CA HIS A 331 9.91 32.95 5.48
C HIS A 331 9.79 32.19 4.15
N GLN A 332 8.74 32.45 3.34
CA GLN A 332 8.54 31.82 2.02
C GLN A 332 9.56 32.25 0.96
N HIS A 333 10.45 33.19 1.29
CA HIS A 333 11.56 33.60 0.44
C HIS A 333 12.69 32.54 0.38
N LEU A 334 12.68 31.51 1.24
CA LEU A 334 13.64 30.41 1.22
C LEU A 334 13.30 29.40 0.11
N GLY A 335 14.29 28.96 -0.66
CA GLY A 335 14.07 28.03 -1.78
C GLY A 335 13.75 26.60 -1.32
N LEU A 336 12.94 25.89 -2.10
CA LEU A 336 12.54 24.51 -1.81
C LEU A 336 13.73 23.57 -1.54
N GLN A 337 14.77 23.62 -2.37
CA GLN A 337 15.95 22.74 -2.21
C GLN A 337 16.63 22.95 -0.85
N GLU A 338 16.64 24.18 -0.35
CA GLU A 338 17.20 24.47 0.96
C GLU A 338 16.28 23.96 2.08
N ILE A 339 14.98 24.16 1.96
CA ILE A 339 13.98 23.61 2.90
C ILE A 339 14.07 22.07 2.98
N GLN A 340 14.24 21.41 1.83
CA GLN A 340 14.39 19.95 1.74
C GLN A 340 15.70 19.48 2.39
N LYS A 341 16.82 20.17 2.17
CA LYS A 341 18.10 19.86 2.84
C LYS A 341 18.03 20.01 4.36
N LEU A 342 17.23 20.95 4.86
CA LEU A 342 17.08 21.19 6.30
C LEU A 342 16.21 20.16 7.00
N SER A 343 15.19 19.65 6.33
CA SER A 343 14.13 18.82 6.91
C SER A 343 14.18 17.35 6.50
N GLY A 344 14.80 17.04 5.35
CA GLY A 344 14.71 15.72 4.72
C GLY A 344 13.38 15.44 4.03
N VAL A 345 12.41 16.36 4.11
CA VAL A 345 11.04 16.15 3.63
C VAL A 345 10.95 16.41 2.12
N SER A 346 10.50 15.41 1.36
CA SER A 346 10.11 15.54 -0.05
C SER A 346 8.59 15.38 -0.19
N PHE A 347 7.99 15.98 -1.21
CA PHE A 347 6.58 15.78 -1.54
C PHE A 347 6.40 15.37 -3.00
N ASP A 348 5.39 14.54 -3.24
CA ASP A 348 5.04 13.92 -4.52
C ASP A 348 3.79 14.52 -5.16
N THR A 349 3.13 15.44 -4.45
CA THR A 349 1.96 16.19 -4.90
C THR A 349 2.07 17.68 -4.57
N VAL A 350 1.47 18.52 -5.42
CA VAL A 350 1.49 19.98 -5.30
C VAL A 350 0.11 20.58 -5.55
N VAL A 351 -0.23 21.61 -4.80
CA VAL A 351 -1.39 22.47 -4.98
C VAL A 351 -0.95 23.79 -5.62
N SER A 352 -1.58 24.17 -6.73
CA SER A 352 -1.37 25.44 -7.42
C SER A 352 -2.65 26.27 -7.39
N PHE A 353 -2.60 27.45 -6.79
CA PHE A 353 -3.72 28.39 -6.74
C PHE A 353 -3.47 29.52 -7.76
N GLU A 354 -4.20 29.49 -8.87
CA GLU A 354 -3.98 30.37 -10.02
C GLU A 354 -4.82 31.66 -9.92
N ASN A 355 -4.39 32.59 -9.07
CA ASN A 355 -5.14 33.82 -8.79
C ASN A 355 -4.94 34.96 -9.82
N TYR A 356 -4.68 34.65 -11.09
CA TYR A 356 -4.47 35.67 -12.12
C TYR A 356 -5.66 35.74 -13.08
N VAL A 357 -6.07 36.96 -13.44
CA VAL A 357 -7.22 37.22 -14.30
C VAL A 357 -6.85 36.90 -15.74
N ASP A 358 -7.61 36.04 -16.42
CA ASP A 358 -7.51 35.85 -17.88
C ASP A 358 -7.94 37.14 -18.59
N PRO A 359 -7.02 37.86 -19.28
CA PRO A 359 -7.35 39.12 -19.96
C PRO A 359 -8.35 38.95 -21.11
N GLY A 360 -8.58 37.72 -21.57
CA GLY A 360 -9.54 37.35 -22.62
C GLY A 360 -10.97 37.10 -22.14
N ALA A 361 -11.22 36.98 -20.83
CA ALA A 361 -12.52 36.60 -20.26
C ALA A 361 -13.45 37.77 -19.86
N GLY A 362 -13.05 39.01 -20.11
CA GLY A 362 -13.87 40.19 -19.79
C GLY A 362 -15.06 40.37 -20.76
N PRO A 363 -16.29 40.66 -20.29
CA PRO A 363 -17.40 41.02 -21.16
C PRO A 363 -17.17 42.40 -21.81
N GLY A 364 -17.25 42.47 -23.14
CA GLY A 364 -17.61 43.73 -23.82
C GLY A 364 -16.50 44.76 -24.07
N SER A 365 -15.29 44.35 -24.47
CA SER A 365 -14.38 45.29 -25.13
C SER A 365 -14.49 45.15 -26.66
N ASP A 366 -14.80 46.25 -27.35
CA ASP A 366 -14.81 46.40 -28.81
C ASP A 366 -13.35 46.37 -29.34
N ARG A 367 -12.67 45.23 -29.13
CA ARG A 367 -11.25 45.02 -29.47
C ARG A 367 -11.14 44.51 -30.91
N GLU A 368 -10.15 45.06 -31.63
CA GLU A 368 -9.79 44.70 -33.02
C GLU A 368 -9.43 43.21 -33.17
N LEU A 369 -8.84 42.60 -32.12
CA LEU A 369 -8.42 41.20 -32.08
C LEU A 369 -9.03 40.46 -30.88
N ARG A 370 -9.38 39.20 -31.10
CA ARG A 370 -9.78 38.25 -30.04
C ARG A 370 -8.74 37.15 -29.90
N LEU A 371 -8.23 36.99 -28.69
CA LEU A 371 -7.27 35.92 -28.36
C LEU A 371 -8.00 34.83 -27.58
N ARG A 372 -7.83 33.58 -27.99
CA ARG A 372 -8.36 32.41 -27.28
C ARG A 372 -7.25 31.40 -27.07
N LEU A 373 -7.04 30.97 -25.84
CA LEU A 373 -6.12 29.88 -25.53
C LEU A 373 -6.62 28.59 -26.19
N LYS A 374 -5.81 27.99 -27.08
CA LYS A 374 -6.09 26.70 -27.71
C LYS A 374 -5.54 25.56 -26.85
N GLU A 375 -4.25 25.65 -26.55
CA GLU A 375 -3.47 24.62 -25.86
C GLU A 375 -2.46 25.30 -24.95
N PHE A 376 -2.23 24.69 -23.78
CA PHE A 376 -1.21 25.09 -22.83
C PHE A 376 -0.48 23.82 -22.36
N HIS A 377 0.84 23.83 -22.49
CA HIS A 377 1.70 22.73 -22.09
C HIS A 377 2.71 23.23 -21.06
N GLN A 378 2.68 22.61 -19.89
CA GLN A 378 3.67 22.76 -18.84
C GLN A 378 4.01 21.38 -18.30
N SER A 379 5.30 21.10 -18.11
CA SER A 379 5.73 19.88 -17.41
C SER A 379 5.98 20.18 -15.94
N ALA A 380 5.63 19.23 -15.07
CA ALA A 380 5.94 19.29 -13.65
C ALA A 380 6.57 17.96 -13.20
N PRO A 381 7.50 17.96 -12.24
CA PRO A 381 8.12 16.72 -11.74
C PRO A 381 7.26 15.98 -10.69
N TYR A 382 6.00 16.35 -10.49
CA TYR A 382 5.13 15.79 -9.45
C TYR A 382 4.22 14.69 -9.98
N ALA A 383 3.85 13.70 -9.16
CA ALA A 383 2.98 12.61 -9.61
C ALA A 383 1.53 13.07 -9.77
N LEU A 384 1.09 13.99 -8.91
CA LEU A 384 -0.27 14.51 -8.85
C LEU A 384 -0.26 16.00 -8.55
N LEU A 385 -0.82 16.82 -9.43
CA LEU A 385 -0.94 18.26 -9.26
C LEU A 385 -2.42 18.62 -9.14
N LEU A 386 -2.78 19.42 -8.13
CA LEU A 386 -4.11 20.02 -7.98
C LEU A 386 -4.04 21.48 -8.43
N GLY A 387 -4.71 21.81 -9.54
CA GLY A 387 -4.94 23.17 -10.01
C GLY A 387 -6.22 23.75 -9.41
N ILE A 388 -6.18 25.02 -9.01
CA ILE A 388 -7.32 25.77 -8.47
C ILE A 388 -7.42 27.08 -9.25
N MET A 389 -8.52 27.25 -10.00
CA MET A 389 -8.81 28.43 -10.80
C MET A 389 -10.03 29.14 -10.18
N PRO A 390 -9.84 30.22 -9.41
CA PRO A 390 -10.93 31.01 -8.88
C PRO A 390 -11.62 31.81 -10.00
N GLY A 391 -12.91 32.08 -9.82
CA GLY A 391 -13.73 32.82 -10.77
C GLY A 391 -15.15 32.99 -10.24
N GLU A 392 -16.08 33.39 -11.10
CA GLU A 392 -17.53 33.35 -10.77
C GLU A 392 -17.95 31.93 -10.36
N SER A 393 -17.46 30.95 -11.11
CA SER A 393 -17.40 29.55 -10.71
C SER A 393 -15.96 29.17 -10.40
N LEU A 394 -15.73 28.60 -9.22
CA LEU A 394 -14.49 27.90 -8.93
C LEU A 394 -14.34 26.75 -9.94
N GLN A 395 -13.11 26.49 -10.37
CA GLN A 395 -12.74 25.26 -11.06
C GLN A 395 -11.53 24.65 -10.37
N THR A 396 -11.52 23.32 -10.28
CA THR A 396 -10.36 22.56 -9.83
C THR A 396 -10.04 21.49 -10.84
N ASP A 397 -8.77 21.18 -11.02
CA ASP A 397 -8.34 20.06 -11.85
C ASP A 397 -7.24 19.26 -11.20
N VAL A 398 -7.17 17.97 -11.53
CA VAL A 398 -6.03 17.12 -11.18
C VAL A 398 -5.29 16.72 -12.44
N GLU A 399 -3.98 16.91 -12.42
CA GLU A 399 -3.07 16.44 -13.47
C GLU A 399 -2.16 15.36 -12.91
N TYR A 400 -2.21 14.17 -13.49
CA TYR A 400 -1.48 13.00 -13.01
C TYR A 400 -0.84 12.19 -14.14
N ARG A 401 0.10 11.32 -13.77
CA ARG A 401 0.70 10.34 -14.68
C ARG A 401 0.07 8.95 -14.45
N PRO A 402 -0.64 8.37 -15.44
CA PRO A 402 -1.26 7.05 -15.31
C PRO A 402 -0.27 5.94 -14.93
N GLU A 403 0.99 6.08 -15.35
CA GLU A 403 2.08 5.15 -15.05
C GLU A 403 2.43 5.09 -13.54
N LEU A 404 2.09 6.14 -12.79
CA LEU A 404 2.42 6.30 -11.37
C LEU A 404 1.19 6.30 -10.46
N LEU A 405 0.02 6.66 -11.00
CA LEU A 405 -1.21 6.79 -10.24
C LEU A 405 -2.39 6.32 -11.09
N ASP A 406 -3.17 5.38 -10.57
CA ASP A 406 -4.38 4.89 -11.24
C ASP A 406 -5.37 6.04 -11.46
N ALA A 407 -5.93 6.10 -12.67
CA ALA A 407 -6.92 7.10 -13.07
C ALA A 407 -8.12 7.19 -12.12
N ARG A 408 -8.55 6.06 -11.55
CA ARG A 408 -9.64 6.00 -10.58
C ARG A 408 -9.28 6.73 -9.30
N VAL A 409 -8.05 6.60 -8.82
CA VAL A 409 -7.56 7.28 -7.62
C VAL A 409 -7.50 8.79 -7.85
N ALA A 410 -6.99 9.24 -9.00
CA ALA A 410 -6.96 10.66 -9.34
C ALA A 410 -8.39 11.26 -9.44
N LYS A 411 -9.29 10.56 -10.13
CA LYS A 411 -10.69 10.97 -10.25
C LYS A 411 -11.40 11.02 -8.89
N GLU A 412 -11.14 10.04 -8.03
CA GLU A 412 -11.71 10.00 -6.68
C GLU A 412 -11.14 11.10 -5.78
N ALA A 413 -9.85 11.45 -5.94
CA ALA A 413 -9.26 12.58 -5.24
C ALA A 413 -9.96 13.91 -5.59
N LEU A 414 -10.24 14.12 -6.88
CA LEU A 414 -10.93 15.33 -7.36
C LEU A 414 -12.39 15.41 -6.88
N HIS A 415 -13.16 14.32 -6.99
CA HIS A 415 -14.54 14.31 -6.48
C HIS A 415 -14.61 14.32 -4.95
N GLY A 416 -13.64 13.69 -4.28
CA GLY A 416 -13.48 13.73 -2.83
C GLY A 416 -13.24 15.15 -2.34
N LEU A 417 -12.44 15.94 -3.06
CA LEU A 417 -12.21 17.36 -2.76
C LEU A 417 -13.53 18.13 -2.74
N ALA A 418 -14.38 17.97 -3.75
CA ALA A 418 -15.67 18.65 -3.82
C ALA A 418 -16.59 18.29 -2.65
N ARG A 419 -16.73 16.99 -2.35
CA ARG A 419 -17.55 16.52 -1.22
C ARG A 419 -17.05 17.03 0.12
N VAL A 420 -15.72 17.05 0.30
CA VAL A 420 -15.12 17.58 1.51
C VAL A 420 -15.41 19.07 1.64
N LEU A 421 -15.22 19.87 0.57
CA LEU A 421 -15.55 21.29 0.58
C LEU A 421 -17.02 21.56 0.94
N GLU A 422 -17.96 20.78 0.38
CA GLU A 422 -19.38 20.86 0.71
C GLU A 422 -19.64 20.59 2.20
N ARG A 423 -19.09 19.50 2.74
CA ARG A 423 -19.27 19.11 4.14
C ARG A 423 -18.61 20.07 5.11
N MET A 424 -17.42 20.59 4.78
CA MET A 424 -16.69 21.53 5.62
C MET A 424 -17.50 22.80 5.91
N ILE A 425 -18.23 23.32 4.92
CA ILE A 425 -19.02 24.55 5.10
C ILE A 425 -20.42 24.29 5.65
N ALA A 426 -20.97 23.09 5.44
CA ALA A 426 -22.27 22.69 5.97
C ALA A 426 -22.20 22.31 7.46
N GLU A 427 -21.13 21.62 7.87
CA GLU A 427 -20.98 21.02 9.20
C GLU A 427 -19.57 21.29 9.79
N PRO A 428 -19.18 22.57 10.00
CA PRO A 428 -17.82 22.95 10.40
C PRO A 428 -17.37 22.43 11.77
N GLU A 429 -18.33 22.12 12.66
CA GLU A 429 -18.08 21.59 14.00
C GLU A 429 -17.92 20.06 14.02
N THR A 430 -18.17 19.39 12.89
CA THR A 430 -17.96 17.95 12.78
C THR A 430 -16.47 17.64 12.99
N ALA A 431 -16.18 16.61 13.80
CA ALA A 431 -14.82 16.18 14.05
C ALA A 431 -14.13 15.75 12.74
N VAL A 432 -12.83 15.95 12.59
CA VAL A 432 -12.08 15.60 11.37
C VAL A 432 -12.21 14.11 11.01
N GLY A 433 -12.14 13.21 12.00
CA GLY A 433 -12.35 11.78 11.78
C GLY A 433 -13.81 11.44 11.42
N ARG A 434 -14.72 12.39 11.65
CA ARG A 434 -16.11 12.55 11.22
C ARG A 434 -16.43 12.48 9.74
N LEU A 435 -15.53 13.09 8.97
CA LEU A 435 -15.88 13.67 7.70
C LEU A 435 -15.66 12.63 6.60
N ASP A 436 -16.77 12.25 5.96
CA ASP A 436 -16.78 11.25 4.90
C ASP A 436 -16.25 11.88 3.60
N VAL A 437 -15.29 11.20 2.99
CA VAL A 437 -14.69 11.61 1.72
C VAL A 437 -15.27 10.80 0.55
N VAL A 438 -15.84 9.62 0.83
CA VAL A 438 -16.57 8.80 -0.14
C VAL A 438 -18.02 9.27 -0.18
N GLY A 439 -18.58 9.40 -1.39
CA GLY A 439 -19.99 9.78 -1.54
C GLY A 439 -20.95 8.68 -1.07
N ASP A 440 -22.19 9.05 -0.75
CA ASP A 440 -23.19 8.16 -0.15
C ASP A 440 -23.39 6.85 -0.93
N ALA A 441 -23.44 6.92 -2.27
CA ALA A 441 -23.56 5.72 -3.12
C ALA A 441 -22.34 4.78 -3.04
N GLY A 442 -21.12 5.35 -2.95
CA GLY A 442 -19.91 4.57 -2.77
C GLY A 442 -19.86 3.94 -1.37
N ARG A 443 -20.33 4.67 -0.36
CA ARG A 443 -20.44 4.20 1.01
C ARG A 443 -21.45 3.05 1.13
N GLU A 444 -22.64 3.19 0.57
CA GLU A 444 -23.68 2.15 0.51
C GLU A 444 -23.12 0.89 -0.17
N LEU A 445 -22.38 1.05 -1.27
CA LEU A 445 -21.79 -0.06 -2.00
C LEU A 445 -20.81 -0.88 -1.14
N VAL A 446 -19.82 -0.22 -0.52
CA VAL A 446 -18.71 -0.92 0.17
C VAL A 446 -19.04 -1.32 1.62
N VAL A 447 -20.05 -0.72 2.24
CA VAL A 447 -20.46 -1.07 3.61
C VAL A 447 -21.68 -1.97 3.64
N GLU A 448 -22.65 -1.77 2.74
CA GLU A 448 -23.91 -2.51 2.73
C GLU A 448 -23.92 -3.55 1.60
N ARG A 449 -24.00 -3.13 0.34
CA ARG A 449 -24.27 -4.05 -0.79
C ARG A 449 -23.26 -5.19 -0.94
N TRP A 450 -21.95 -4.90 -0.86
CA TRP A 450 -20.93 -5.96 -0.95
C TRP A 450 -20.79 -6.80 0.32
N ASN A 451 -21.46 -6.40 1.39
CA ASN A 451 -21.57 -7.13 2.66
C ASN A 451 -22.94 -7.80 2.86
N GLU A 452 -23.84 -7.74 1.88
CA GLU A 452 -25.08 -8.53 1.83
C GLU A 452 -24.76 -9.99 1.46
N THR A 453 -24.02 -10.69 2.32
CA THR A 453 -23.53 -12.06 2.06
C THR A 453 -24.55 -13.15 2.41
N GLY A 454 -25.75 -12.77 2.84
CA GLY A 454 -26.76 -13.67 3.39
C GLY A 454 -26.43 -14.08 4.83
N ASP A 455 -27.27 -14.95 5.40
CA ASP A 455 -27.07 -15.45 6.76
C ASP A 455 -26.14 -16.66 6.77
N ALA A 456 -25.30 -16.75 7.80
CA ALA A 456 -24.58 -17.98 8.11
C ALA A 456 -25.58 -19.10 8.45
N ILE A 457 -25.14 -20.36 8.33
CA ILE A 457 -25.99 -21.49 8.70
C ILE A 457 -26.45 -21.38 10.16
N GLY A 458 -27.76 -21.44 10.39
CA GLY A 458 -28.37 -21.28 11.72
C GLY A 458 -28.18 -22.49 12.66
N ALA A 459 -27.11 -23.27 12.51
CA ALA A 459 -26.81 -24.40 13.36
C ALA A 459 -26.07 -23.95 14.63
N PRO A 460 -26.43 -24.46 15.82
CA PRO A 460 -25.79 -24.04 17.07
C PRO A 460 -24.35 -24.55 17.21
N SER A 461 -23.99 -25.67 16.58
CA SER A 461 -22.61 -26.19 16.63
C SER A 461 -22.27 -27.09 15.44
N ALA A 462 -20.98 -27.26 15.17
CA ALA A 462 -20.49 -28.25 14.22
C ALA A 462 -20.80 -29.70 14.65
N VAL A 463 -20.95 -29.96 15.97
CA VAL A 463 -21.40 -31.27 16.47
C VAL A 463 -22.81 -31.58 16.02
N ASP A 464 -23.72 -30.59 16.05
CA ASP A 464 -25.10 -30.80 15.61
C ASP A 464 -25.17 -31.10 14.12
N LEU A 465 -24.34 -30.41 13.32
CA LEU A 465 -24.21 -30.67 11.89
C LEU A 465 -23.68 -32.09 11.63
N PHE A 466 -22.63 -32.51 12.33
CA PHE A 466 -22.11 -33.87 12.27
C PHE A 466 -23.18 -34.91 12.66
N ARG A 467 -23.93 -34.70 13.74
CA ARG A 467 -24.99 -35.64 14.18
C ARG A 467 -26.13 -35.76 13.16
N ARG A 468 -26.50 -34.67 12.47
CA ARG A 468 -27.46 -34.73 11.35
C ARG A 468 -26.93 -35.63 10.24
N GLN A 469 -25.63 -35.56 9.96
CA GLN A 469 -25.00 -36.41 8.97
C GLN A 469 -24.92 -37.89 9.40
N VAL A 470 -24.58 -38.17 10.67
CA VAL A 470 -24.62 -39.52 11.25
C VAL A 470 -26.02 -40.12 11.13
N ALA A 471 -27.07 -39.36 11.46
CA ALA A 471 -28.46 -39.82 11.33
C ALA A 471 -28.87 -40.07 9.87
N ARG A 472 -28.34 -39.30 8.93
CA ARG A 472 -28.65 -39.41 7.50
C ARG A 472 -27.97 -40.61 6.84
N ALA A 473 -26.71 -40.89 7.16
CA ALA A 473 -25.91 -41.91 6.50
C ALA A 473 -24.94 -42.61 7.47
N PRO A 474 -25.45 -43.37 8.46
CA PRO A 474 -24.62 -43.94 9.53
C PRO A 474 -23.56 -44.93 9.03
N ALA A 475 -23.87 -45.69 7.98
CA ALA A 475 -22.98 -46.69 7.39
C ALA A 475 -21.99 -46.13 6.35
N ALA A 476 -22.09 -44.84 5.99
CA ALA A 476 -21.14 -44.23 5.08
C ALA A 476 -19.77 -44.10 5.76
N THR A 477 -18.68 -44.23 5.00
CA THR A 477 -17.32 -44.04 5.51
C THR A 477 -17.09 -42.58 5.87
N ALA A 478 -16.68 -42.32 7.12
CA ALA A 478 -16.35 -41.00 7.62
C ALA A 478 -14.83 -40.74 7.61
N VAL A 479 -14.03 -41.75 7.94
CA VAL A 479 -12.57 -41.61 8.10
C VAL A 479 -11.85 -42.80 7.49
N THR A 480 -10.76 -42.57 6.78
CA THR A 480 -9.83 -43.60 6.30
C THR A 480 -8.39 -43.25 6.65
N ALA A 481 -7.60 -44.23 7.10
CA ALA A 481 -6.18 -44.07 7.42
C ALA A 481 -5.42 -45.38 7.14
N GLY A 482 -4.71 -45.47 6.01
CA GLY A 482 -4.19 -46.75 5.53
C GLY A 482 -5.32 -47.76 5.33
N ASP A 483 -5.18 -48.96 5.92
CA ASP A 483 -6.21 -50.02 5.87
C ASP A 483 -7.41 -49.76 6.81
N LEU A 484 -7.32 -48.75 7.69
CA LEU A 484 -8.40 -48.39 8.62
C LEU A 484 -9.52 -47.64 7.88
N ALA A 485 -10.77 -48.07 8.08
CA ALA A 485 -11.95 -47.33 7.65
C ALA A 485 -13.00 -47.31 8.78
N TRP A 486 -13.41 -46.12 9.22
CA TRP A 486 -14.51 -45.93 10.16
C TRP A 486 -15.70 -45.30 9.46
N SER A 487 -16.87 -45.87 9.70
CA SER A 487 -18.15 -45.27 9.33
C SER A 487 -18.50 -44.08 10.22
N TYR A 488 -19.48 -43.27 9.79
CA TYR A 488 -20.03 -42.18 10.60
C TYR A 488 -20.55 -42.67 11.96
N ALA A 489 -21.25 -43.81 11.99
CA ALA A 489 -21.72 -44.42 13.24
C ALA A 489 -20.57 -44.85 14.16
N GLU A 490 -19.52 -45.46 13.60
CA GLU A 490 -18.35 -45.89 14.37
C GLU A 490 -17.54 -44.74 14.96
N LEU A 491 -17.42 -43.63 14.23
CA LEU A 491 -16.80 -42.40 14.74
C LEU A 491 -17.67 -41.75 15.83
N ASP A 492 -18.99 -41.74 15.64
CA ASP A 492 -19.95 -41.21 16.62
C ASP A 492 -19.91 -42.00 17.94
N GLU A 493 -19.86 -43.32 17.87
CA GLU A 493 -19.75 -44.21 19.03
C GLU A 493 -18.43 -44.01 19.78
N ARG A 494 -17.29 -44.01 19.06
CA ARG A 494 -15.96 -43.82 19.68
C ARG A 494 -15.85 -42.47 20.39
N SER A 495 -16.27 -41.40 19.73
CA SER A 495 -16.30 -40.07 20.35
C SER A 495 -17.31 -40.00 21.51
N GLY A 496 -18.42 -40.74 21.45
CA GLY A 496 -19.39 -40.85 22.54
C GLY A 496 -18.82 -41.51 23.80
N ARG A 497 -18.06 -42.60 23.64
CA ARG A 497 -17.34 -43.26 24.76
C ARG A 497 -16.35 -42.31 25.42
N LEU A 498 -15.55 -41.60 24.62
CA LEU A 498 -14.61 -40.62 25.16
C LEU A 498 -15.32 -39.47 25.90
N ALA A 499 -16.41 -38.94 25.33
CA ALA A 499 -17.20 -37.88 25.97
C ALA A 499 -17.71 -38.31 27.36
N ARG A 500 -18.13 -39.57 27.49
CA ARG A 500 -18.55 -40.16 28.76
C ARG A 500 -17.39 -40.20 29.75
N ALA A 501 -16.27 -40.77 29.34
CA ALA A 501 -15.07 -40.89 30.16
C ALA A 501 -14.56 -39.52 30.64
N LEU A 502 -14.61 -38.50 29.79
CA LEU A 502 -14.31 -37.10 30.13
C LEU A 502 -15.26 -36.56 31.20
N THR A 503 -16.56 -36.76 31.02
CA THR A 503 -17.60 -36.26 31.94
C THR A 503 -17.52 -36.93 33.32
N GLU A 504 -17.32 -38.26 33.35
CA GLU A 504 -17.15 -39.04 34.58
C GLU A 504 -15.88 -38.64 35.35
N ARG A 505 -14.82 -38.23 34.65
CA ARG A 505 -13.57 -37.71 35.22
C ARG A 505 -13.62 -36.23 35.59
N GLY A 506 -14.79 -35.59 35.46
CA GLY A 506 -15.01 -34.26 36.01
C GLY A 506 -15.03 -33.11 35.00
N VAL A 507 -14.85 -33.37 33.70
CA VAL A 507 -14.99 -32.33 32.66
C VAL A 507 -16.42 -31.83 32.61
N ARG A 508 -16.59 -30.51 32.49
CA ARG A 508 -17.87 -29.81 32.43
C ARG A 508 -17.92 -28.88 31.20
N ARG A 509 -19.14 -28.40 30.90
CA ARG A 509 -19.34 -27.40 29.86
C ARG A 509 -18.48 -26.16 30.12
N GLY A 510 -17.71 -25.72 29.12
CA GLY A 510 -16.83 -24.55 29.21
C GLY A 510 -15.41 -24.85 29.71
N ASP A 511 -15.12 -26.08 30.14
CA ASP A 511 -13.75 -26.53 30.39
C ASP A 511 -12.94 -26.61 29.09
N ARG A 512 -11.63 -26.68 29.23
CA ARG A 512 -10.69 -26.91 28.14
C ARG A 512 -9.98 -28.24 28.35
N VAL A 513 -9.84 -29.03 27.30
CA VAL A 513 -9.15 -30.33 27.34
C VAL A 513 -7.96 -30.26 26.39
N GLY A 514 -6.76 -30.51 26.90
CA GLY A 514 -5.57 -30.63 26.07
C GLY A 514 -5.60 -31.93 25.28
N VAL A 515 -5.37 -31.89 23.97
CA VAL A 515 -5.33 -33.09 23.12
C VAL A 515 -3.91 -33.22 22.60
N VAL A 516 -3.13 -34.10 23.22
CA VAL A 516 -1.71 -34.35 22.92
C VAL A 516 -1.62 -35.66 22.14
N LEU A 517 -1.84 -35.58 20.84
CA LEU A 517 -1.91 -36.73 19.93
C LEU A 517 -1.20 -36.41 18.62
N GLY A 518 -0.60 -37.43 17.99
CA GLY A 518 -0.13 -37.31 16.61
C GLY A 518 -1.31 -37.38 15.63
N ARG A 519 -1.08 -37.04 14.35
CA ARG A 519 -2.12 -37.13 13.31
C ARG A 519 -2.63 -38.58 13.16
N SER A 520 -3.90 -38.82 13.50
CA SER A 520 -4.54 -40.13 13.37
C SER A 520 -6.07 -40.02 13.42
N ALA A 521 -6.78 -41.13 13.19
CA ALA A 521 -8.25 -41.16 13.29
C ALA A 521 -8.74 -40.91 14.72
N GLU A 522 -7.95 -41.28 15.72
CA GLU A 522 -8.21 -41.04 17.13
C GLU A 522 -8.26 -39.55 17.48
N VAL A 523 -7.54 -38.67 16.76
CA VAL A 523 -7.64 -37.20 16.95
C VAL A 523 -9.06 -36.71 16.67
N LEU A 524 -9.70 -37.22 15.63
CA LEU A 524 -11.08 -36.84 15.27
C LEU A 524 -12.06 -37.33 16.33
N ALA A 525 -11.90 -38.57 16.81
CA ALA A 525 -12.68 -39.09 17.92
C ALA A 525 -12.45 -38.27 19.21
N ALA A 526 -11.22 -37.81 19.44
CA ALA A 526 -10.86 -36.96 20.57
C ALA A 526 -11.56 -35.61 20.53
N TRP A 527 -11.47 -34.88 19.42
CA TRP A 527 -12.11 -33.58 19.26
C TRP A 527 -13.63 -33.66 19.38
N LEU A 528 -14.25 -34.63 18.71
CA LEU A 528 -15.69 -34.86 18.83
C LEU A 528 -16.10 -35.26 20.26
N GLY A 529 -15.30 -36.08 20.94
CA GLY A 529 -15.57 -36.48 22.33
C GLY A 529 -15.48 -35.32 23.31
N VAL A 530 -14.47 -34.47 23.16
CA VAL A 530 -14.32 -33.23 23.94
C VAL A 530 -15.50 -32.29 23.72
N TRP A 531 -15.90 -32.07 22.46
CA TRP A 531 -17.07 -31.27 22.15
C TRP A 531 -18.35 -31.87 22.73
N LYS A 532 -18.58 -33.19 22.58
CA LYS A 532 -19.76 -33.87 23.14
C LYS A 532 -19.85 -33.78 24.67
N ALA A 533 -18.72 -33.65 25.36
CA ALA A 533 -18.65 -33.37 26.80
C ALA A 533 -18.91 -31.89 27.15
N GLY A 534 -19.12 -31.02 26.15
CA GLY A 534 -19.37 -29.59 26.28
C GLY A 534 -18.09 -28.75 26.47
N ALA A 535 -16.91 -29.34 26.29
CA ALA A 535 -15.62 -28.69 26.49
C ALA A 535 -14.99 -28.27 25.17
N ALA A 536 -14.04 -27.33 25.25
CA ALA A 536 -13.21 -26.90 24.12
C ALA A 536 -11.93 -27.73 24.06
N PHE A 537 -11.50 -28.14 22.88
CA PHE A 537 -10.20 -28.81 22.75
C PHE A 537 -9.06 -27.79 22.56
N VAL A 538 -7.88 -28.14 23.08
CA VAL A 538 -6.62 -27.42 22.86
C VAL A 538 -5.68 -28.41 22.17
N PRO A 539 -5.51 -28.35 20.84
CA PRO A 539 -4.67 -29.32 20.13
C PRO A 539 -3.20 -28.99 20.38
N VAL A 540 -2.42 -30.00 20.75
CA VAL A 540 -1.00 -29.88 21.08
C VAL A 540 -0.24 -30.95 20.32
N ASP A 541 0.75 -30.51 19.55
CA ASP A 541 1.61 -31.41 18.79
C ASP A 541 2.61 -32.07 19.76
N PRO A 542 2.65 -33.41 19.86
CA PRO A 542 3.60 -34.09 20.72
C PRO A 542 5.07 -33.88 20.31
N ASP A 543 5.34 -33.45 19.07
CA ASP A 543 6.69 -33.18 18.58
C ASP A 543 7.20 -31.77 18.96
N TYR A 544 6.35 -30.94 19.58
CA TYR A 544 6.80 -29.64 20.09
C TYR A 544 7.78 -29.78 21.26
N PRO A 545 8.69 -28.80 21.45
CA PRO A 545 9.55 -28.76 22.63
C PRO A 545 8.73 -28.83 23.93
N ALA A 546 9.24 -29.55 24.93
CA ALA A 546 8.54 -29.80 26.18
C ALA A 546 8.08 -28.51 26.89
N ASP A 547 8.90 -27.45 26.84
CA ASP A 547 8.55 -26.15 27.42
C ASP A 547 7.37 -25.49 26.70
N ARG A 548 7.24 -25.68 25.39
CA ARG A 548 6.11 -25.16 24.60
C ARG A 548 4.83 -25.94 24.89
N VAL A 549 4.92 -27.26 25.01
CA VAL A 549 3.80 -28.11 25.46
C VAL A 549 3.33 -27.67 26.85
N ALA A 550 4.25 -27.54 27.80
CA ALA A 550 3.94 -27.11 29.17
C ALA A 550 3.30 -25.72 29.20
N PHE A 551 3.83 -24.77 28.43
CA PHE A 551 3.27 -23.43 28.29
C PHE A 551 1.83 -23.48 27.77
N MET A 552 1.57 -24.20 26.67
CA MET A 552 0.23 -24.26 26.06
C MET A 552 -0.81 -24.85 27.02
N LEU A 553 -0.47 -25.94 27.73
CA LEU A 553 -1.36 -26.58 28.69
C LEU A 553 -1.62 -25.71 29.92
N ALA A 554 -0.61 -24.95 30.37
CA ALA A 554 -0.73 -24.04 31.51
C ALA A 554 -1.52 -22.76 31.16
N ASP A 555 -1.17 -22.06 30.08
CA ASP A 555 -1.82 -20.81 29.65
C ASP A 555 -3.28 -21.06 29.25
N SER A 556 -3.59 -22.26 28.72
CA SER A 556 -4.98 -22.64 28.43
C SER A 556 -5.74 -23.18 29.63
N ALA A 557 -5.13 -23.34 30.80
CA ALA A 557 -5.77 -23.83 32.01
C ALA A 557 -6.65 -25.07 31.74
N VAL A 558 -6.06 -26.10 31.14
CA VAL A 558 -6.78 -27.34 30.80
C VAL A 558 -7.22 -28.07 32.07
N ALA A 559 -8.43 -28.62 32.05
CA ALA A 559 -8.96 -29.45 33.14
C ALA A 559 -8.38 -30.87 33.10
N MET A 560 -8.07 -31.37 31.89
CA MET A 560 -7.55 -32.71 31.65
C MET A 560 -6.80 -32.76 30.31
N VAL A 561 -5.96 -33.79 30.15
CA VAL A 561 -5.25 -34.08 28.90
C VAL A 561 -5.70 -35.42 28.34
N VAL A 562 -6.09 -35.45 27.07
CA VAL A 562 -6.31 -36.67 26.29
C VAL A 562 -5.03 -36.95 25.48
N CYS A 563 -4.51 -38.16 25.60
CA CYS A 563 -3.30 -38.58 24.89
C CYS A 563 -3.37 -40.06 24.52
N GLN A 564 -2.32 -40.59 23.89
CA GLN A 564 -2.11 -42.02 23.70
C GLN A 564 -0.93 -42.50 24.54
N GLU A 565 -0.77 -43.81 24.69
CA GLU A 565 0.31 -44.39 25.52
C GLU A 565 1.68 -43.88 25.05
N ALA A 566 1.89 -43.82 23.73
CA ALA A 566 3.13 -43.34 23.11
C ALA A 566 3.44 -41.85 23.39
N THR A 567 2.43 -41.01 23.65
CA THR A 567 2.58 -39.57 23.87
C THR A 567 2.43 -39.17 25.34
N SER A 568 2.08 -40.11 26.23
CA SER A 568 1.83 -39.85 27.66
C SER A 568 3.05 -39.23 28.37
N GLY A 569 4.27 -39.62 27.96
CA GLY A 569 5.52 -39.09 28.52
C GLY A 569 5.84 -37.63 28.12
N VAL A 570 5.16 -37.08 27.12
CA VAL A 570 5.31 -35.67 26.70
C VAL A 570 4.48 -34.75 27.61
N VAL A 571 3.43 -35.28 28.24
CA VAL A 571 2.55 -34.52 29.12
C VAL A 571 3.29 -34.19 30.43
N PRO A 572 3.36 -32.90 30.84
CA PRO A 572 4.02 -32.51 32.08
C PRO A 572 3.39 -33.18 33.32
N PRO A 573 4.16 -33.37 34.40
CA PRO A 573 3.61 -33.91 35.64
C PRO A 573 2.57 -32.95 36.25
N GLY A 574 1.51 -33.52 36.85
CA GLY A 574 0.45 -32.76 37.53
C GLY A 574 -0.86 -32.64 36.76
N TYR A 575 -0.89 -33.02 35.48
CA TYR A 575 -2.13 -33.12 34.71
C TYR A 575 -2.78 -34.48 34.84
N GLN A 576 -4.11 -34.51 34.98
CA GLN A 576 -4.87 -35.75 34.81
C GLN A 576 -4.84 -36.14 33.33
N GLN A 577 -4.56 -37.42 33.06
CA GLN A 577 -4.46 -37.96 31.72
C GLN A 577 -5.59 -38.97 31.47
N LEU A 578 -6.12 -38.97 30.27
CA LEU A 578 -7.05 -39.97 29.74
C LEU A 578 -6.49 -40.51 28.43
N LEU A 579 -6.27 -41.82 28.36
CA LEU A 579 -5.89 -42.44 27.10
C LEU A 579 -7.09 -42.44 26.15
N VAL A 580 -6.89 -42.03 24.90
CA VAL A 580 -7.98 -41.83 23.91
C VAL A 580 -8.80 -43.10 23.66
N ASN A 581 -8.19 -44.28 23.84
CA ASN A 581 -8.83 -45.59 23.65
C ASN A 581 -9.26 -46.27 24.97
N ASP A 582 -9.05 -45.64 26.14
CA ASP A 582 -9.33 -46.21 27.47
C ASP A 582 -10.68 -45.70 28.02
N ALA A 583 -11.73 -45.88 27.22
CA ALA A 583 -13.09 -45.50 27.55
C ALA A 583 -14.01 -46.73 27.52
N ASP A 584 -14.69 -46.97 28.63
CA ASP A 584 -15.66 -48.08 28.78
C ASP A 584 -16.85 -47.94 27.82
N ASP A 585 -17.50 -49.07 27.54
CA ASP A 585 -18.68 -49.11 26.68
C ASP A 585 -19.89 -48.35 27.28
N GLY A 586 -20.62 -47.65 26.40
CA GLY A 586 -21.88 -46.96 26.65
C GLY A 586 -21.89 -45.47 26.27
N GLU A 587 -23.06 -44.92 25.96
CA GLU A 587 -23.21 -43.54 25.49
C GLU A 587 -23.28 -42.51 26.64
N ALA A 588 -22.59 -41.37 26.47
CA ALA A 588 -22.84 -40.19 27.28
C ALA A 588 -24.13 -39.49 26.85
N ALA A 589 -24.87 -38.92 27.80
CA ALA A 589 -25.84 -37.88 27.48
C ALA A 589 -25.11 -36.66 26.91
N LEU A 590 -25.47 -36.22 25.70
CA LEU A 590 -24.88 -35.03 25.09
C LEU A 590 -25.15 -33.81 25.98
N VAL A 591 -24.08 -33.09 26.31
CA VAL A 591 -24.19 -31.80 26.98
C VAL A 591 -24.68 -30.77 25.95
N PRO A 592 -25.78 -30.01 26.20
CA PRO A 592 -26.24 -29.01 25.25
C PRO A 592 -25.19 -27.92 25.01
N ILE A 593 -24.83 -27.72 23.73
CA ILE A 593 -23.84 -26.75 23.25
C ILE A 593 -24.55 -25.66 22.46
N GLY A 594 -24.20 -24.40 22.70
CA GLY A 594 -24.66 -23.24 21.96
C GLY A 594 -23.59 -22.66 21.03
N ALA A 595 -24.01 -21.76 20.13
CA ALA A 595 -23.12 -21.12 19.16
C ALA A 595 -21.97 -20.35 19.82
N ASP A 596 -22.21 -19.73 20.97
CA ASP A 596 -21.21 -18.94 21.70
C ASP A 596 -20.30 -19.78 22.61
N ASP A 597 -20.58 -21.08 22.80
CA ASP A 597 -19.66 -21.94 23.54
C ASP A 597 -18.34 -22.09 22.79
N LEU A 598 -17.25 -22.19 23.54
CA LEU A 598 -15.91 -22.34 22.99
C LEU A 598 -15.75 -23.72 22.34
N ALA A 599 -15.38 -23.76 21.06
CA ALA A 599 -15.09 -24.98 20.35
C ALA A 599 -13.63 -25.39 20.54
N TYR A 600 -12.69 -24.46 20.35
CA TYR A 600 -11.27 -24.76 20.50
C TYR A 600 -10.45 -23.53 20.89
N VAL A 601 -9.23 -23.81 21.35
CA VAL A 601 -8.16 -22.81 21.47
C VAL A 601 -6.94 -23.29 20.70
N MET A 602 -6.62 -22.62 19.61
CA MET A 602 -5.40 -22.87 18.84
C MET A 602 -4.42 -21.72 19.05
N TYR A 603 -3.14 -22.05 19.24
CA TYR A 603 -2.10 -21.05 19.50
C TYR A 603 -1.49 -20.55 18.20
N THR A 604 -1.28 -19.23 18.15
CA THR A 604 -0.54 -18.55 17.09
C THR A 604 0.65 -17.80 17.69
N SER A 605 1.64 -17.43 16.87
CA SER A 605 2.76 -16.59 17.30
C SER A 605 2.28 -15.21 17.78
N GLY A 606 2.96 -14.63 18.75
CA GLY A 606 2.56 -13.38 19.38
C GLY A 606 3.60 -12.27 19.20
N SER A 607 3.14 -11.06 18.86
CA SER A 607 4.01 -9.88 18.67
C SER A 607 4.76 -9.44 19.93
N THR A 608 4.31 -9.88 21.12
CA THR A 608 4.96 -9.67 22.43
C THR A 608 6.03 -10.73 22.75
N GLY A 609 6.22 -11.70 21.86
CA GLY A 609 7.18 -12.78 22.00
C GLY A 609 6.73 -14.00 22.80
N THR A 610 5.44 -14.10 23.11
CA THR A 610 4.82 -15.31 23.67
C THR A 610 3.65 -15.75 22.81
N PRO A 611 3.47 -17.06 22.53
CA PRO A 611 2.31 -17.56 21.78
C PRO A 611 0.98 -17.13 22.42
N LYS A 612 -0.03 -16.87 21.59
CA LYS A 612 -1.36 -16.43 22.00
C LYS A 612 -2.43 -17.44 21.59
N GLY A 613 -3.24 -17.90 22.54
CA GLY A 613 -4.36 -18.81 22.27
C GLY A 613 -5.56 -18.05 21.71
N VAL A 614 -5.99 -18.38 20.49
CA VAL A 614 -7.18 -17.81 19.84
C VAL A 614 -8.41 -18.63 20.24
N ALA A 615 -9.37 -18.00 20.90
CA ALA A 615 -10.56 -18.65 21.45
C ALA A 615 -11.72 -18.61 20.46
N ILE A 616 -12.04 -19.75 19.83
CA ILE A 616 -12.99 -19.82 18.71
C ILE A 616 -14.32 -20.45 19.12
N PRO A 617 -15.47 -19.79 18.89
CA PRO A 617 -16.78 -20.31 19.23
C PRO A 617 -17.27 -21.38 18.24
N HIS A 618 -18.17 -22.25 18.71
CA HIS A 618 -18.82 -23.28 17.90
C HIS A 618 -19.57 -22.72 16.69
N GLY A 619 -20.21 -21.57 16.83
CA GLY A 619 -20.94 -20.90 15.75
C GLY A 619 -20.02 -20.52 14.58
N GLY A 620 -18.77 -20.13 14.87
CA GLY A 620 -17.78 -19.84 13.82
C GLY A 620 -17.41 -21.08 13.02
N VAL A 621 -17.18 -22.20 13.71
CA VAL A 621 -16.86 -23.49 13.06
C VAL A 621 -18.06 -24.03 12.29
N ALA A 622 -19.28 -23.92 12.84
CA ALA A 622 -20.50 -24.31 12.16
C ALA A 622 -20.75 -23.50 10.89
N ALA A 623 -20.57 -22.16 10.96
CA ALA A 623 -20.68 -21.26 9.82
C ALA A 623 -19.70 -21.62 8.70
N LEU A 624 -18.44 -21.91 9.05
CA LEU A 624 -17.43 -22.34 8.09
C LEU A 624 -17.77 -23.70 7.47
N ALA A 625 -17.96 -24.73 8.31
CA ALA A 625 -18.10 -26.11 7.86
C ALA A 625 -19.42 -26.38 7.13
N GLY A 626 -20.49 -25.65 7.50
CA GLY A 626 -21.80 -25.76 6.89
C GLY A 626 -22.04 -24.80 5.72
N ASP A 627 -21.03 -24.06 5.27
CA ASP A 627 -21.15 -23.17 4.11
C ASP A 627 -21.47 -24.00 2.85
N PRO A 628 -22.63 -23.79 2.19
CA PRO A 628 -22.99 -24.53 0.98
C PRO A 628 -22.14 -24.18 -0.24
N GLY A 629 -21.29 -23.15 -0.14
CA GLY A 629 -20.32 -22.77 -1.16
C GLY A 629 -19.21 -23.81 -1.34
N TRP A 630 -18.91 -24.63 -0.34
CA TRP A 630 -17.93 -25.71 -0.49
C TRP A 630 -18.41 -26.77 -1.49
N GLY A 631 -17.55 -27.14 -2.43
CA GLY A 631 -17.86 -28.14 -3.47
C GLY A 631 -17.84 -29.59 -2.99
N VAL A 632 -17.65 -29.84 -1.69
CA VAL A 632 -17.49 -31.17 -1.08
C VAL A 632 -18.85 -31.75 -0.68
N GLY A 633 -19.11 -33.01 -1.03
CA GLY A 633 -20.34 -33.72 -0.66
C GLY A 633 -20.20 -35.24 -0.54
N PRO A 634 -21.33 -35.97 -0.42
CA PRO A 634 -21.30 -37.42 -0.33
C PRO A 634 -20.61 -38.07 -1.54
N GLY A 635 -19.63 -38.93 -1.28
CA GLY A 635 -18.79 -39.57 -2.30
C GLY A 635 -17.45 -38.88 -2.55
N ASP A 636 -17.24 -37.69 -2.00
CA ASP A 636 -15.94 -37.02 -2.00
C ASP A 636 -15.04 -37.48 -0.87
N ALA A 637 -13.74 -37.25 -1.04
CA ALA A 637 -12.72 -37.50 -0.05
C ALA A 637 -11.80 -36.29 0.06
N VAL A 638 -11.57 -35.84 1.29
CA VAL A 638 -10.70 -34.69 1.59
C VAL A 638 -9.47 -35.16 2.35
N LEU A 639 -8.29 -34.72 1.93
CA LEU A 639 -7.03 -35.10 2.57
C LEU A 639 -6.81 -34.29 3.85
N MET A 640 -6.66 -34.97 4.99
CA MET A 640 -6.14 -34.38 6.21
C MET A 640 -4.62 -34.48 6.20
N HIS A 641 -3.99 -33.40 5.74
CA HIS A 641 -2.53 -33.27 5.70
C HIS A 641 -2.02 -32.01 6.39
N ALA A 642 -2.88 -31.03 6.67
CA ALA A 642 -2.49 -29.89 7.48
C ALA A 642 -2.08 -30.35 8.89
N PRO A 643 -1.14 -29.65 9.56
CA PRO A 643 -0.95 -29.82 10.99
C PRO A 643 -2.29 -29.63 11.72
N HIS A 644 -2.68 -30.61 12.53
CA HIS A 644 -3.97 -30.61 13.22
C HIS A 644 -4.02 -29.58 14.37
N THR A 645 -2.86 -28.99 14.73
CA THR A 645 -2.74 -27.87 15.66
C THR A 645 -2.94 -26.51 14.99
N PHE A 646 -3.10 -26.47 13.67
CA PHE A 646 -3.32 -25.28 12.88
C PHE A 646 -4.73 -25.27 12.30
N ASP A 647 -5.35 -24.09 12.21
CA ASP A 647 -6.74 -23.92 11.80
C ASP A 647 -7.02 -24.31 10.35
N ALA A 648 -5.99 -24.42 9.50
CA ALA A 648 -6.10 -25.05 8.18
C ALA A 648 -6.74 -26.45 8.23
N SER A 649 -6.56 -27.19 9.33
CA SER A 649 -7.17 -28.51 9.50
C SER A 649 -8.70 -28.45 9.65
N LEU A 650 -9.29 -27.27 9.84
CA LEU A 650 -10.75 -27.15 9.93
C LEU A 650 -11.43 -27.51 8.61
N TYR A 651 -10.84 -27.12 7.47
CA TYR A 651 -11.33 -27.55 6.16
C TYR A 651 -11.15 -29.06 6.00
N ASP A 652 -9.95 -29.56 6.29
CA ASP A 652 -9.58 -30.97 6.13
C ASP A 652 -10.51 -31.93 6.90
N VAL A 653 -11.06 -31.48 8.04
CA VAL A 653 -11.84 -32.33 8.95
C VAL A 653 -13.32 -31.97 8.95
N TRP A 654 -13.70 -30.71 9.16
CA TRP A 654 -15.09 -30.40 9.47
C TRP A 654 -15.96 -30.21 8.23
N VAL A 655 -15.43 -29.65 7.15
CA VAL A 655 -16.15 -29.54 5.87
C VAL A 655 -16.58 -30.93 5.37
N PRO A 656 -15.69 -31.95 5.24
CA PRO A 656 -16.12 -33.26 4.79
C PRO A 656 -17.07 -33.96 5.77
N LEU A 657 -16.83 -33.87 7.09
CA LEU A 657 -17.67 -34.53 8.09
C LEU A 657 -19.09 -33.94 8.16
N VAL A 658 -19.25 -32.64 7.89
CA VAL A 658 -20.56 -31.99 7.85
C VAL A 658 -21.27 -32.26 6.52
N SER A 659 -20.54 -32.29 5.41
CA SER A 659 -21.12 -32.49 4.07
C SER A 659 -21.38 -33.96 3.72
N GLY A 660 -20.91 -34.91 4.53
CA GLY A 660 -21.10 -36.34 4.29
C GLY A 660 -20.02 -37.01 3.43
N ALA A 661 -18.91 -36.31 3.18
CA ALA A 661 -17.70 -36.85 2.58
C ALA A 661 -16.87 -37.65 3.61
N ARG A 662 -15.78 -38.27 3.15
CA ARG A 662 -14.81 -38.94 4.04
C ARG A 662 -13.55 -38.08 4.23
N VAL A 663 -12.98 -38.11 5.44
CA VAL A 663 -11.65 -37.59 5.75
C VAL A 663 -10.63 -38.69 5.47
N MET A 664 -9.67 -38.42 4.58
CA MET A 664 -8.55 -39.30 4.28
C MET A 664 -7.31 -38.81 5.02
N ILE A 665 -6.82 -39.58 5.99
CA ILE A 665 -5.67 -39.21 6.80
C ILE A 665 -4.40 -39.72 6.14
N THR A 666 -3.48 -38.81 5.86
CA THR A 666 -2.15 -39.17 5.34
C THR A 666 -1.17 -39.46 6.48
N GLU A 667 -0.20 -40.34 6.23
CA GLU A 667 0.92 -40.56 7.15
C GLU A 667 1.69 -39.25 7.42
N PRO A 668 2.39 -39.15 8.55
CA PRO A 668 3.24 -38.00 8.83
C PRO A 668 4.26 -37.71 7.71
N GLY A 669 4.61 -36.44 7.58
CA GLY A 669 5.55 -35.95 6.57
C GLY A 669 4.89 -35.10 5.48
N VAL A 670 5.72 -34.62 4.57
CA VAL A 670 5.28 -33.76 3.47
C VAL A 670 4.53 -34.59 2.42
N VAL A 671 3.46 -34.01 1.88
CA VAL A 671 2.75 -34.56 0.71
C VAL A 671 3.43 -34.04 -0.55
N ASP A 672 4.31 -34.82 -1.15
CA ASP A 672 4.92 -34.51 -2.45
C ASP A 672 4.01 -34.90 -3.63
N ALA A 673 4.48 -34.68 -4.85
CA ALA A 673 3.72 -34.97 -6.06
C ALA A 673 3.36 -36.46 -6.21
N GLU A 674 4.27 -37.36 -5.85
CA GLU A 674 4.05 -38.81 -5.92
C GLU A 674 3.00 -39.26 -4.89
N ARG A 675 3.13 -38.79 -3.64
CA ARG A 675 2.14 -39.05 -2.59
C ARG A 675 0.78 -38.47 -2.94
N LEU A 676 0.72 -37.26 -3.50
CA LEU A 676 -0.55 -36.67 -3.95
C LEU A 676 -1.21 -37.53 -5.02
N ALA A 677 -0.44 -37.94 -6.04
CA ALA A 677 -0.95 -38.82 -7.10
C ALA A 677 -1.43 -40.18 -6.55
N GLY A 678 -0.71 -40.73 -5.58
CA GLY A 678 -1.12 -41.94 -4.85
C GLY A 678 -2.47 -41.75 -4.14
N HIS A 679 -2.64 -40.67 -3.37
CA HIS A 679 -3.92 -40.37 -2.72
C HIS A 679 -5.05 -40.16 -3.72
N VAL A 680 -4.79 -39.52 -4.86
CA VAL A 680 -5.78 -39.37 -5.95
C VAL A 680 -6.18 -40.74 -6.52
N ALA A 681 -5.23 -41.65 -6.70
CA ALA A 681 -5.53 -43.02 -7.12
C ALA A 681 -6.37 -43.78 -6.09
N ASP A 682 -6.19 -43.50 -4.79
CA ASP A 682 -7.00 -44.04 -3.68
C ASP A 682 -8.36 -43.32 -3.49
N GLY A 683 -8.68 -42.40 -4.40
CA GLY A 683 -9.97 -41.73 -4.50
C GLY A 683 -10.05 -40.42 -3.72
N LEU A 684 -8.94 -39.71 -3.55
CA LEU A 684 -8.92 -38.31 -3.10
C LEU A 684 -9.58 -37.41 -4.16
N THR A 685 -10.49 -36.52 -3.75
CA THR A 685 -11.17 -35.58 -4.67
C THR A 685 -10.94 -34.11 -4.36
N ALA A 686 -10.61 -33.77 -3.11
CA ALA A 686 -10.39 -32.39 -2.69
C ALA A 686 -9.23 -32.26 -1.69
N VAL A 687 -8.47 -31.17 -1.76
CA VAL A 687 -7.35 -30.90 -0.85
C VAL A 687 -7.15 -29.41 -0.65
N ASN A 688 -6.76 -28.99 0.55
CA ASN A 688 -6.45 -27.61 0.89
C ASN A 688 -4.96 -27.46 1.23
N PHE A 689 -4.21 -26.71 0.42
CA PHE A 689 -2.79 -26.47 0.62
C PHE A 689 -2.50 -25.05 1.12
N THR A 690 -1.39 -24.89 1.85
CA THR A 690 -0.81 -23.56 2.00
C THR A 690 -0.29 -23.08 0.64
N ALA A 691 -0.26 -21.77 0.40
CA ALA A 691 0.20 -21.22 -0.88
C ALA A 691 1.63 -21.67 -1.23
N GLY A 692 2.51 -21.79 -0.22
CA GLY A 692 3.87 -22.29 -0.40
C GLY A 692 3.92 -23.76 -0.84
N HIS A 693 3.09 -24.61 -0.25
CA HIS A 693 3.02 -26.03 -0.61
C HIS A 693 2.39 -26.22 -1.99
N PHE A 694 1.30 -25.50 -2.28
CA PHE A 694 0.68 -25.47 -3.60
C PHE A 694 1.68 -25.07 -4.69
N ARG A 695 2.47 -24.02 -4.44
CA ARG A 695 3.54 -23.57 -5.34
C ARG A 695 4.60 -24.65 -5.57
N ALA A 696 5.07 -25.30 -4.51
CA ALA A 696 6.09 -26.34 -4.62
C ALA A 696 5.61 -27.50 -5.52
N LEU A 697 4.40 -28.00 -5.29
CA LEU A 697 3.81 -29.07 -6.10
C LEU A 697 3.59 -28.64 -7.56
N ALA A 698 3.09 -27.43 -7.79
CA ALA A 698 2.89 -26.89 -9.13
C ALA A 698 4.20 -26.69 -9.91
N GLN A 699 5.31 -26.43 -9.22
CA GLN A 699 6.63 -26.29 -9.83
C GLN A 699 7.26 -27.65 -10.13
N GLU A 700 7.11 -28.60 -9.21
CA GLU A 700 7.63 -29.96 -9.33
C GLU A 700 6.89 -30.77 -10.41
N SER A 701 5.56 -30.86 -10.28
CA SER A 701 4.70 -31.70 -11.13
C SER A 701 3.25 -31.19 -11.07
N PRO A 702 2.86 -30.22 -11.93
CA PRO A 702 1.50 -29.68 -11.94
C PRO A 702 0.44 -30.72 -12.35
N GLU A 703 0.82 -31.80 -13.03
CA GLU A 703 -0.04 -32.93 -13.36
C GLU A 703 -0.40 -33.82 -12.16
N SER A 704 0.31 -33.70 -11.02
CA SER A 704 -0.02 -34.42 -9.78
C SER A 704 -1.41 -34.09 -9.22
N PHE A 705 -1.97 -32.94 -9.62
CA PHE A 705 -3.35 -32.55 -9.28
C PHE A 705 -4.40 -33.21 -10.18
N SER A 706 -4.00 -33.95 -11.21
CA SER A 706 -4.92 -34.58 -12.17
C SER A 706 -5.76 -35.66 -11.48
N GLY A 707 -7.09 -35.53 -11.57
CA GLY A 707 -8.05 -36.43 -10.92
C GLY A 707 -8.75 -35.79 -9.71
N LEU A 708 -8.15 -34.75 -9.13
CA LEU A 708 -8.85 -33.90 -8.16
C LEU A 708 -9.98 -33.12 -8.83
N ARG A 709 -11.06 -32.92 -8.07
CA ARG A 709 -12.17 -32.04 -8.44
C ARG A 709 -11.86 -30.60 -8.07
N GLU A 710 -11.31 -30.41 -6.87
CA GLU A 710 -10.96 -29.09 -6.38
C GLU A 710 -9.67 -29.08 -5.55
N VAL A 711 -8.96 -27.96 -5.62
CA VAL A 711 -7.84 -27.64 -4.74
C VAL A 711 -8.06 -26.26 -4.15
N ALA A 712 -7.92 -26.13 -2.83
CA ALA A 712 -7.86 -24.85 -2.17
C ALA A 712 -6.40 -24.48 -1.89
N ALA A 713 -6.08 -23.19 -2.02
CA ALA A 713 -4.78 -22.62 -1.71
C ALA A 713 -4.99 -21.32 -0.92
N GLY A 714 -4.25 -21.17 0.17
CA GLY A 714 -4.35 -19.99 1.02
C GLY A 714 -3.27 -19.92 2.09
N GLY A 715 -3.50 -19.13 3.12
CA GLY A 715 -2.55 -18.97 4.22
C GLY A 715 -1.35 -18.08 3.90
N ASP A 716 -1.08 -17.75 2.63
CA ASP A 716 -0.11 -16.75 2.16
C ASP A 716 -0.49 -16.28 0.73
N VAL A 717 0.29 -15.35 0.14
CA VAL A 717 0.06 -14.86 -1.23
C VAL A 717 0.17 -16.03 -2.21
N VAL A 718 -0.93 -16.34 -2.90
CA VAL A 718 -0.97 -17.33 -3.98
C VAL A 718 -0.60 -16.64 -5.31
N PRO A 719 0.52 -16.99 -5.96
CA PRO A 719 0.90 -16.35 -7.22
C PRO A 719 -0.02 -16.77 -8.38
N LEU A 720 -0.40 -15.81 -9.21
CA LEU A 720 -1.27 -16.04 -10.37
C LEU A 720 -0.66 -17.02 -11.38
N ASP A 721 0.64 -16.89 -11.66
CA ASP A 721 1.37 -17.74 -12.61
C ASP A 721 1.38 -19.22 -12.18
N VAL A 722 1.40 -19.47 -10.87
CA VAL A 722 1.29 -20.82 -10.27
C VAL A 722 -0.11 -21.39 -10.51
N VAL A 723 -1.16 -20.59 -10.25
CA VAL A 723 -2.55 -21.01 -10.50
C VAL A 723 -2.77 -21.33 -11.98
N GLU A 724 -2.30 -20.46 -12.88
CA GLU A 724 -2.42 -20.70 -14.32
C GLU A 724 -1.67 -21.97 -14.76
N ARG A 725 -0.48 -22.21 -14.21
CA ARG A 725 0.30 -23.42 -14.52
C ARG A 725 -0.48 -24.69 -14.19
N VAL A 726 -1.06 -24.76 -12.99
CA VAL A 726 -1.88 -25.90 -12.57
C VAL A 726 -3.12 -26.02 -13.46
N ARG A 727 -3.81 -24.91 -13.76
CA ARG A 727 -5.00 -24.94 -14.64
C ARG A 727 -4.69 -25.39 -16.07
N ARG A 728 -3.50 -25.06 -16.61
CA ARG A 728 -3.08 -25.56 -17.92
C ARG A 728 -2.83 -27.07 -17.92
N ALA A 729 -2.22 -27.60 -16.86
CA ALA A 729 -1.99 -29.04 -16.71
C ALA A 729 -3.28 -29.81 -16.37
N CYS A 730 -4.18 -29.21 -15.59
CA CYS A 730 -5.41 -29.79 -15.09
C CYS A 730 -6.62 -28.90 -15.42
N PRO A 731 -7.10 -28.87 -16.68
CA PRO A 731 -8.10 -27.90 -17.14
C PRO A 731 -9.49 -28.08 -16.54
N ARG A 732 -9.76 -29.22 -15.90
CA ARG A 732 -11.02 -29.51 -15.21
C ARG A 732 -10.98 -29.24 -13.70
N LEU A 733 -9.82 -28.86 -13.17
CA LEU A 733 -9.63 -28.61 -11.75
C LEU A 733 -10.21 -27.24 -11.38
N ARG A 734 -11.06 -27.21 -10.36
CA ARG A 734 -11.45 -25.97 -9.70
C ARG A 734 -10.35 -25.55 -8.72
N VAL A 735 -9.97 -24.29 -8.74
CA VAL A 735 -9.00 -23.73 -7.79
C VAL A 735 -9.70 -22.72 -6.89
N TRP A 736 -9.57 -22.88 -5.58
CA TRP A 736 -10.06 -21.93 -4.58
C TRP A 736 -8.90 -21.12 -4.02
N HIS A 737 -8.96 -19.80 -4.10
CA HIS A 737 -8.07 -18.92 -3.35
C HIS A 737 -8.77 -18.51 -2.07
N THR A 738 -8.23 -18.93 -0.92
CA THR A 738 -8.83 -18.68 0.39
C THR A 738 -8.01 -17.69 1.19
N TYR A 739 -8.69 -16.82 1.93
CA TYR A 739 -8.05 -15.87 2.82
C TYR A 739 -8.80 -15.78 4.15
N GLY A 740 -8.05 -15.83 5.23
CA GLY A 740 -8.47 -15.33 6.53
C GLY A 740 -7.42 -15.58 7.59
N PRO A 741 -7.44 -14.78 8.66
CA PRO A 741 -6.69 -15.03 9.87
C PRO A 741 -7.43 -16.02 10.79
N THR A 742 -6.68 -16.66 11.69
CA THR A 742 -7.21 -17.57 12.72
C THR A 742 -8.29 -16.92 13.58
N GLU A 743 -8.17 -15.63 13.85
CA GLU A 743 -9.14 -14.82 14.59
C GLU A 743 -10.52 -14.71 13.89
N THR A 744 -10.66 -15.24 12.67
CA THR A 744 -11.92 -15.31 11.92
C THR A 744 -12.33 -16.72 11.51
N THR A 745 -11.76 -17.75 12.15
CA THR A 745 -12.05 -19.17 11.90
C THR A 745 -11.69 -19.62 10.48
N LEU A 746 -10.39 -19.93 10.27
CA LEU A 746 -9.78 -20.36 9.00
C LEU A 746 -9.77 -19.30 7.88
N CYS A 747 -10.91 -19.04 7.27
CA CYS A 747 -11.02 -18.14 6.13
C CYS A 747 -12.25 -17.27 6.30
N ALA A 748 -12.14 -15.98 5.95
CA ALA A 748 -13.25 -15.04 5.89
C ALA A 748 -13.74 -14.82 4.45
N THR A 749 -12.87 -15.08 3.47
CA THR A 749 -13.15 -14.93 2.04
C THR A 749 -12.64 -16.10 1.23
N TRP A 750 -13.26 -16.35 0.09
CA TRP A 750 -12.69 -17.18 -0.97
C TRP A 750 -13.04 -16.65 -2.37
N LYS A 751 -12.22 -17.03 -3.36
CA LYS A 751 -12.49 -16.91 -4.79
C LYS A 751 -12.43 -18.30 -5.42
N ALA A 752 -13.55 -18.75 -5.98
CA ALA A 752 -13.56 -19.90 -6.87
C ALA A 752 -13.09 -19.46 -8.26
N ILE A 753 -12.18 -20.23 -8.83
CA ILE A 753 -11.76 -20.14 -10.23
C ILE A 753 -12.25 -21.41 -10.90
N GLU A 754 -13.33 -21.29 -11.66
CA GLU A 754 -13.96 -22.42 -12.33
C GLU A 754 -13.15 -22.84 -13.56
N PRO A 755 -13.29 -24.11 -14.01
CA PRO A 755 -12.77 -24.56 -15.28
C PRO A 755 -13.24 -23.63 -16.43
N GLY A 756 -12.29 -23.03 -17.15
CA GLY A 756 -12.57 -22.12 -18.27
C GLY A 756 -12.65 -20.63 -17.91
N ASP A 757 -12.68 -20.24 -16.63
CA ASP A 757 -12.66 -18.83 -16.24
C ASP A 757 -11.37 -18.12 -16.71
N GLU A 758 -11.52 -16.89 -17.19
CA GLU A 758 -10.39 -15.97 -17.38
C GLU A 758 -10.04 -15.33 -16.04
N VAL A 759 -8.74 -15.25 -15.73
CA VAL A 759 -8.25 -14.59 -14.51
C VAL A 759 -7.51 -13.33 -14.93
N GLY A 760 -7.90 -12.19 -14.36
CA GLY A 760 -7.25 -10.91 -14.61
C GLY A 760 -5.79 -10.89 -14.11
N PRO A 761 -5.06 -9.79 -14.35
CA PRO A 761 -3.63 -9.68 -14.03
C PRO A 761 -3.31 -9.70 -12.52
N VAL A 762 -4.33 -9.56 -11.67
CA VAL A 762 -4.22 -9.59 -10.21
C VAL A 762 -5.22 -10.61 -9.69
N LEU A 763 -4.76 -11.54 -8.86
CA LEU A 763 -5.59 -12.57 -8.25
C LEU A 763 -6.26 -12.05 -6.97
N PRO A 764 -7.59 -11.85 -6.94
CA PRO A 764 -8.30 -11.40 -5.74
C PRO A 764 -8.32 -12.49 -4.67
N ILE A 765 -8.41 -12.08 -3.40
CA ILE A 765 -8.74 -12.95 -2.26
C ILE A 765 -10.25 -13.21 -2.13
N GLY A 766 -11.05 -12.67 -3.07
CA GLY A 766 -12.45 -13.03 -3.27
C GLY A 766 -13.44 -12.17 -2.50
N ARG A 767 -14.56 -12.77 -2.09
CA ARG A 767 -15.67 -12.08 -1.39
C ARG A 767 -15.91 -12.70 -0.02
N ALA A 768 -16.62 -12.00 0.86
CA ALA A 768 -16.98 -12.53 2.16
C ALA A 768 -17.89 -13.76 2.04
N LEU A 769 -17.70 -14.69 2.97
CA LEU A 769 -18.58 -15.86 3.08
C LEU A 769 -19.91 -15.46 3.75
N PRO A 770 -20.95 -16.30 3.68
CA PRO A 770 -22.24 -15.99 4.29
C PRO A 770 -22.15 -15.65 5.77
N GLY A 771 -22.91 -14.62 6.18
CA GLY A 771 -22.92 -14.08 7.54
C GLY A 771 -21.67 -13.29 7.92
N ARG A 772 -20.75 -13.03 6.98
CA ARG A 772 -19.52 -12.27 7.21
C ARG A 772 -19.55 -10.93 6.49
N ARG A 773 -18.84 -9.97 7.04
CA ARG A 773 -18.70 -8.62 6.49
C ARG A 773 -17.23 -8.21 6.46
N LEU A 774 -16.84 -7.50 5.42
CA LEU A 774 -15.49 -7.00 5.18
C LEU A 774 -15.54 -5.48 5.08
N TYR A 775 -14.60 -4.81 5.72
CA TYR A 775 -14.46 -3.37 5.62
C TYR A 775 -13.01 -3.01 5.30
N VAL A 776 -12.82 -2.23 4.23
CA VAL A 776 -11.54 -1.60 3.89
C VAL A 776 -11.61 -0.17 4.39
N LEU A 777 -10.88 0.12 5.47
CA LEU A 777 -11.00 1.36 6.21
C LEU A 777 -9.69 2.15 6.23
N ASP A 778 -9.80 3.46 6.40
CA ASP A 778 -8.64 4.31 6.64
C ASP A 778 -8.30 4.48 8.13
N ALA A 779 -7.33 5.35 8.42
CA ALA A 779 -6.84 5.64 9.75
C ALA A 779 -7.86 6.26 10.72
N PHE A 780 -9.05 6.66 10.27
CA PHE A 780 -10.15 7.13 11.14
C PHE A 780 -11.39 6.24 11.04
N LEU A 781 -11.23 4.98 10.61
CA LEU A 781 -12.31 4.00 10.46
C LEU A 781 -13.40 4.42 9.45
N ARG A 782 -13.05 5.19 8.42
CA ARG A 782 -13.97 5.50 7.32
C ARG A 782 -13.77 4.55 6.15
N PRO A 783 -14.87 4.14 5.49
CA PRO A 783 -14.79 3.24 4.35
C PRO A 783 -14.06 3.90 3.18
N LEU A 784 -13.22 3.13 2.52
CA LEU A 784 -12.50 3.53 1.32
C LEU A 784 -13.21 3.00 0.07
N PRO A 785 -13.19 3.76 -1.05
CA PRO A 785 -13.83 3.35 -2.27
C PRO A 785 -12.92 2.38 -3.06
N PRO A 786 -13.44 1.77 -4.14
CA PRO A 786 -12.67 0.81 -4.94
C PRO A 786 -11.36 1.38 -5.48
N GLY A 787 -10.32 0.53 -5.49
CA GLY A 787 -8.98 0.86 -5.98
C GLY A 787 -8.06 1.54 -4.97
N ILE A 788 -8.53 1.88 -3.76
CA ILE A 788 -7.71 2.49 -2.71
C ILE A 788 -7.47 1.49 -1.57
N ALA A 789 -6.19 1.28 -1.25
CA ALA A 789 -5.79 0.35 -0.20
C ALA A 789 -6.07 0.91 1.20
N GLY A 790 -6.72 0.09 2.02
CA GLY A 790 -7.13 0.35 3.40
C GLY A 790 -6.68 -0.73 4.36
N ASP A 791 -6.78 -0.46 5.66
CA ASP A 791 -6.75 -1.49 6.70
C ASP A 791 -7.96 -2.41 6.53
N LEU A 792 -7.74 -3.72 6.47
CA LEU A 792 -8.81 -4.70 6.36
C LEU A 792 -9.36 -5.09 7.74
N TYR A 793 -10.68 -4.99 7.88
CA TYR A 793 -11.45 -5.41 9.05
C TYR A 793 -12.46 -6.49 8.66
N LEU A 794 -12.65 -7.46 9.55
CA LEU A 794 -13.52 -8.61 9.34
C LEU A 794 -14.55 -8.69 10.46
N ALA A 795 -15.83 -8.79 10.14
CA ALA A 795 -16.94 -8.82 11.10
C ALA A 795 -17.93 -9.96 10.82
N GLY A 796 -18.83 -10.21 11.77
CA GLY A 796 -19.87 -11.22 11.66
C GLY A 796 -19.42 -12.63 12.00
N ALA A 797 -19.98 -13.62 11.31
CA ALA A 797 -19.78 -15.03 11.58
C ALA A 797 -18.30 -15.45 11.48
N GLY A 798 -17.80 -16.18 12.48
CA GLY A 798 -16.42 -16.66 12.52
C GLY A 798 -15.45 -15.77 13.30
N VAL A 799 -15.83 -14.53 13.66
CA VAL A 799 -15.01 -13.70 14.56
C VAL A 799 -14.84 -14.39 15.92
N ALA A 800 -13.60 -14.54 16.36
CA ALA A 800 -13.25 -15.18 17.61
C ALA A 800 -13.76 -14.40 18.85
N HIS A 801 -13.81 -15.07 20.00
CA HIS A 801 -14.04 -14.39 21.27
C HIS A 801 -12.90 -13.43 21.60
N GLY A 802 -11.68 -13.80 21.23
CA GLY A 802 -10.48 -13.00 21.43
C GLY A 802 -9.28 -13.89 21.71
N TYR A 803 -8.30 -13.31 22.41
CA TYR A 803 -7.13 -14.03 22.88
C TYR A 803 -7.32 -14.44 24.35
N LEU A 804 -7.14 -15.73 24.63
CA LEU A 804 -7.37 -16.31 25.95
C LEU A 804 -6.49 -15.62 27.00
N GLY A 805 -7.10 -15.09 28.07
CA GLY A 805 -6.38 -14.43 29.16
C GLY A 805 -5.60 -13.16 28.76
N ARG A 806 -5.88 -12.56 27.59
CA ARG A 806 -5.17 -11.37 27.07
C ARG A 806 -6.16 -10.26 26.68
N ALA A 807 -6.79 -9.66 27.68
CA ALA A 807 -7.84 -8.65 27.48
C ALA A 807 -7.35 -7.39 26.74
N SER A 808 -6.13 -6.91 27.02
CA SER A 808 -5.55 -5.74 26.34
C SER A 808 -5.36 -5.98 24.84
N LEU A 809 -4.70 -7.08 24.48
CA LEU A 809 -4.48 -7.47 23.08
C LEU A 809 -5.82 -7.76 22.36
N THR A 810 -6.79 -8.33 23.09
CA THR A 810 -8.14 -8.55 22.56
C THR A 810 -8.82 -7.22 22.25
N ALA A 811 -8.79 -6.24 23.16
CA ALA A 811 -9.41 -4.94 22.93
C ALA A 811 -8.73 -4.12 21.82
N GLU A 812 -7.43 -4.34 21.59
CA GLU A 812 -6.69 -3.71 20.49
C GLU A 812 -7.10 -4.25 19.12
N ARG A 813 -7.33 -5.56 19.01
CA ARG A 813 -7.57 -6.24 17.73
C ARG A 813 -9.04 -6.54 17.44
N PHE A 814 -9.89 -6.71 18.45
CA PHE A 814 -11.32 -6.96 18.33
C PHE A 814 -12.09 -5.71 18.77
N VAL A 815 -12.21 -4.76 17.85
CA VAL A 815 -12.78 -3.43 18.09
C VAL A 815 -14.29 -3.42 17.84
N ALA A 816 -14.98 -2.37 18.28
CA ALA A 816 -16.40 -2.20 17.97
C ALA A 816 -16.62 -1.98 16.46
N ASP A 817 -17.64 -2.62 15.89
CA ASP A 817 -18.07 -2.37 14.52
C ASP A 817 -18.88 -1.06 14.47
N PRO A 818 -18.40 -0.01 13.76
CA PRO A 818 -19.11 1.26 13.68
C PRO A 818 -20.33 1.22 12.75
N PHE A 819 -20.51 0.13 12.00
CA PHE A 819 -21.58 -0.04 11.01
C PHE A 819 -22.73 -0.89 11.54
N VAL A 820 -22.48 -1.76 12.53
CA VAL A 820 -23.52 -2.60 13.15
C VAL A 820 -23.45 -2.52 14.68
N ALA A 821 -24.49 -1.95 15.28
CA ALA A 821 -24.54 -1.68 16.71
C ALA A 821 -24.47 -2.97 17.54
N GLY A 822 -23.54 -2.99 18.51
CA GLY A 822 -23.35 -4.11 19.43
C GLY A 822 -22.44 -5.23 18.91
N GLU A 823 -22.02 -5.17 17.64
CA GLU A 823 -21.09 -6.13 17.06
C GLU A 823 -19.62 -5.69 17.17
N ARG A 824 -18.72 -6.64 16.94
CA ARG A 824 -17.26 -6.43 16.91
C ARG A 824 -16.73 -6.76 15.53
N MET A 825 -15.61 -6.14 15.18
CA MET A 825 -14.81 -6.45 14.02
C MET A 825 -13.35 -6.71 14.41
N TYR A 826 -12.70 -7.63 13.71
CA TYR A 826 -11.29 -7.96 13.88
C TYR A 826 -10.41 -7.13 12.94
N ARG A 827 -9.42 -6.43 13.49
CA ARG A 827 -8.39 -5.67 12.77
C ARG A 827 -7.23 -6.58 12.36
N THR A 828 -7.18 -6.93 11.07
CA THR A 828 -6.27 -7.95 10.55
C THR A 828 -4.78 -7.57 10.59
N GLY A 829 -4.47 -6.28 10.43
CA GLY A 829 -3.13 -5.79 10.10
C GLY A 829 -2.75 -5.93 8.62
N ASP A 830 -3.64 -6.51 7.81
CA ASP A 830 -3.51 -6.62 6.36
C ASP A 830 -4.05 -5.37 5.67
N LEU A 831 -3.44 -5.05 4.53
CA LEU A 831 -3.92 -4.05 3.60
C LEU A 831 -4.67 -4.72 2.46
N ALA A 832 -5.79 -4.12 2.07
CA ALA A 832 -6.56 -4.59 0.94
C ALA A 832 -7.27 -3.45 0.23
N TYR A 833 -7.71 -3.67 -1.01
CA TYR A 833 -8.60 -2.76 -1.72
C TYR A 833 -9.69 -3.53 -2.45
N TRP A 834 -10.82 -2.86 -2.69
CA TRP A 834 -11.90 -3.41 -3.50
C TRP A 834 -11.64 -3.23 -4.99
N THR A 835 -11.95 -4.24 -5.80
CA THR A 835 -12.08 -4.09 -7.25
C THR A 835 -13.38 -3.36 -7.61
N GLY A 836 -13.58 -3.00 -8.88
CA GLY A 836 -14.83 -2.39 -9.34
C GLY A 836 -16.04 -3.31 -9.21
N GLU A 837 -15.80 -4.61 -9.12
CA GLU A 837 -16.79 -5.67 -9.06
C GLU A 837 -17.13 -6.08 -7.61
N GLY A 838 -16.40 -5.57 -6.62
CA GLY A 838 -16.59 -5.93 -5.21
C GLY A 838 -15.90 -7.22 -4.78
N GLU A 839 -14.80 -7.56 -5.46
CA GLU A 839 -13.85 -8.54 -4.96
C GLU A 839 -12.74 -7.82 -4.20
N LEU A 840 -12.16 -8.49 -3.20
CA LEU A 840 -11.11 -7.93 -2.38
C LEU A 840 -9.75 -8.39 -2.91
N VAL A 841 -8.80 -7.47 -2.99
CA VAL A 841 -7.41 -7.75 -3.37
C VAL A 841 -6.49 -7.46 -2.20
N PHE A 842 -5.60 -8.39 -1.88
CA PHE A 842 -4.58 -8.23 -0.86
C PHE A 842 -3.46 -7.28 -1.35
N ALA A 843 -3.11 -6.29 -0.53
CA ALA A 843 -2.17 -5.22 -0.84
C ALA A 843 -0.96 -5.17 0.10
N GLY A 844 -0.73 -6.22 0.89
CA GLY A 844 0.39 -6.32 1.82
C GLY A 844 0.00 -6.21 3.29
N ARG A 845 0.97 -5.92 4.15
CA ARG A 845 0.79 -5.74 5.60
C ARG A 845 1.37 -4.41 6.06
N ASP A 846 0.78 -3.89 7.14
CA ASP A 846 1.23 -2.65 7.78
C ASP A 846 2.09 -2.90 9.03
N ASP A 847 2.27 -4.16 9.43
CA ASP A 847 3.09 -4.60 10.56
C ASP A 847 4.24 -5.54 10.15
N ASP A 848 5.12 -5.87 11.11
CA ASP A 848 6.31 -6.70 10.89
C ASP A 848 5.98 -8.21 10.80
N GLN A 849 4.71 -8.60 10.89
CA GLN A 849 4.30 -10.01 10.87
C GLN A 849 4.54 -10.61 9.48
N VAL A 850 5.10 -11.83 9.44
CA VAL A 850 5.45 -12.53 8.21
C VAL A 850 4.78 -13.91 8.13
N LYS A 851 4.79 -14.48 6.93
CA LYS A 851 4.36 -15.86 6.68
C LYS A 851 5.53 -16.68 6.18
N ILE A 852 5.87 -17.74 6.91
CA ILE A 852 6.99 -18.64 6.60
C ILE A 852 6.39 -20.00 6.29
N ARG A 853 6.43 -20.44 5.03
CA ARG A 853 5.83 -21.71 4.57
C ARG A 853 4.33 -21.83 4.91
N GLY A 854 3.61 -20.70 4.96
CA GLY A 854 2.20 -20.63 5.36
C GLY A 854 1.96 -20.52 6.87
N TYR A 855 3.00 -20.66 7.71
CA TYR A 855 2.90 -20.42 9.15
C TYR A 855 2.99 -18.93 9.46
N ARG A 856 2.09 -18.45 10.31
CA ARG A 856 2.15 -17.09 10.86
C ARG A 856 3.31 -16.98 11.83
N VAL A 857 4.27 -16.10 11.53
CA VAL A 857 5.42 -15.84 12.39
C VAL A 857 5.52 -14.35 12.69
N GLU A 858 5.68 -14.03 13.96
CA GLU A 858 6.02 -12.70 14.45
C GLU A 858 7.53 -12.66 14.66
N PRO A 859 8.32 -11.90 13.86
CA PRO A 859 9.77 -11.83 14.03
C PRO A 859 10.17 -11.42 15.45
N GLY A 860 9.36 -10.58 16.11
CA GLY A 860 9.53 -10.20 17.51
C GLY A 860 9.57 -11.38 18.51
N GLU A 861 8.88 -12.49 18.24
CA GLU A 861 8.97 -13.70 19.08
C GLU A 861 10.32 -14.38 18.96
N VAL A 862 10.88 -14.39 17.75
CA VAL A 862 12.21 -14.93 17.49
C VAL A 862 13.28 -13.99 18.04
N GLU A 863 13.09 -12.67 17.91
CA GLU A 863 13.95 -11.63 18.50
C GLU A 863 14.01 -11.77 20.03
N ALA A 864 12.87 -11.96 20.69
CA ALA A 864 12.80 -12.12 22.14
C ALA A 864 13.57 -13.36 22.63
N VAL A 865 13.42 -14.49 21.94
CA VAL A 865 14.16 -15.72 22.28
C VAL A 865 15.66 -15.58 22.01
N LEU A 866 16.05 -14.93 20.91
CA LEU A 866 17.46 -14.64 20.61
C LEU A 866 18.07 -13.69 21.64
N ALA A 867 17.38 -12.61 22.00
CA ALA A 867 17.81 -11.66 23.02
C ALA A 867 17.88 -12.28 24.42
N GLY A 868 17.10 -13.34 24.68
CA GLY A 868 17.15 -14.12 25.91
C GLY A 868 18.35 -15.07 26.02
N GLN A 869 19.12 -15.29 24.95
CA GLN A 869 20.30 -16.16 24.99
C GLN A 869 21.50 -15.48 25.67
N PRO A 870 22.35 -16.23 26.41
CA PRO A 870 23.52 -15.66 27.06
C PRO A 870 24.48 -14.95 26.09
N GLY A 871 24.80 -13.68 26.39
CA GLY A 871 25.78 -12.89 25.63
C GLY A 871 25.21 -12.15 24.41
N VAL A 872 23.90 -12.16 24.19
CA VAL A 872 23.23 -11.34 23.16
C VAL A 872 22.73 -10.04 23.78
N ASP A 873 23.16 -8.90 23.25
CA ASP A 873 22.77 -7.56 23.72
C ASP A 873 21.52 -7.04 22.99
N GLN A 874 21.43 -7.32 21.68
CA GLN A 874 20.30 -6.97 20.82
C GLN A 874 20.08 -8.06 19.78
N ALA A 875 18.83 -8.26 19.38
CA ALA A 875 18.47 -9.16 18.29
C ALA A 875 17.44 -8.47 17.37
N VAL A 876 17.60 -8.66 16.05
CA VAL A 876 16.67 -8.24 15.01
C VAL A 876 16.43 -9.43 14.09
N VAL A 877 15.19 -9.71 13.72
CA VAL A 877 14.84 -10.79 12.80
C VAL A 877 14.09 -10.21 11.62
N VAL A 878 14.49 -10.63 10.42
CA VAL A 878 13.82 -10.25 9.17
C VAL A 878 13.50 -11.50 8.36
N ALA A 879 12.44 -11.42 7.57
CA ALA A 879 12.16 -12.45 6.57
C ALA A 879 12.73 -12.03 5.21
N ARG A 880 13.49 -12.93 4.58
CA ARG A 880 13.93 -12.82 3.19
C ARG A 880 13.63 -14.13 2.48
N GLU A 881 13.03 -14.05 1.30
CA GLU A 881 12.73 -15.21 0.44
C GLU A 881 11.99 -16.36 1.17
N GLY A 882 11.05 -16.02 2.06
CA GLY A 882 10.28 -17.00 2.83
C GLY A 882 11.05 -17.70 3.95
N ARG A 883 12.17 -17.12 4.40
CA ARG A 883 13.04 -17.63 5.48
C ARG A 883 13.30 -16.55 6.52
N LEU A 884 13.55 -16.96 7.76
CA LEU A 884 13.92 -16.04 8.85
C LEU A 884 15.44 -15.91 8.95
N LEU A 885 15.94 -14.69 9.08
CA LEU A 885 17.34 -14.36 9.31
C LEU A 885 17.46 -13.61 10.64
N GLY A 886 18.26 -14.13 11.55
CA GLY A 886 18.53 -13.49 12.84
C GLY A 886 19.82 -12.67 12.80
N TYR A 887 19.77 -11.46 13.33
CA TYR A 887 20.92 -10.57 13.45
C TYR A 887 21.10 -10.24 14.92
N VAL A 888 22.29 -10.49 15.46
CA VAL A 888 22.56 -10.30 16.89
C VAL A 888 23.75 -9.38 17.10
N VAL A 889 23.69 -8.53 18.11
CA VAL A 889 24.84 -7.76 18.60
C VAL A 889 25.33 -8.42 19.88
N SER A 890 26.65 -8.56 20.02
CA SER A 890 27.26 -9.11 21.21
C SER A 890 28.59 -8.43 21.54
N GLY A 891 28.75 -7.97 22.77
CA GLY A 891 30.01 -7.46 23.30
C GLY A 891 31.06 -8.53 23.65
N GLY A 892 30.67 -9.81 23.71
CA GLY A 892 31.53 -10.91 24.20
C GLY A 892 31.98 -11.92 23.14
N GLY A 893 31.50 -11.80 21.90
CA GLY A 893 31.68 -12.82 20.86
C GLY A 893 30.82 -14.05 21.14
N VAL A 894 29.67 -14.14 20.47
CA VAL A 894 28.75 -15.28 20.55
C VAL A 894 28.93 -16.21 19.36
N ASP A 895 28.68 -17.49 19.59
CA ASP A 895 28.68 -18.52 18.54
C ASP A 895 27.28 -18.58 17.89
N PRO A 896 27.13 -18.21 16.60
CA PRO A 896 25.85 -18.25 15.90
C PRO A 896 25.17 -19.61 15.91
N VAL A 897 25.95 -20.70 15.87
CA VAL A 897 25.43 -22.08 15.85
C VAL A 897 24.74 -22.39 17.17
N ARG A 898 25.40 -22.08 18.30
CA ARG A 898 24.82 -22.25 19.64
C ARG A 898 23.59 -21.38 19.87
N LEU A 899 23.55 -20.18 19.29
CA LEU A 899 22.36 -19.33 19.37
C LEU A 899 21.18 -19.95 18.64
N ARG A 900 21.41 -20.48 17.43
CA ARG A 900 20.38 -21.19 16.65
C ARG A 900 19.89 -22.44 17.38
N GLU A 901 20.78 -23.23 17.97
CA GLU A 901 20.43 -24.37 18.84
C GLU A 901 19.66 -23.94 20.11
N GLY A 902 20.00 -22.78 20.67
CA GLY A 902 19.27 -22.16 21.77
C GLY A 902 17.82 -21.82 21.39
N VAL A 903 17.63 -21.25 20.20
CA VAL A 903 16.29 -20.95 19.65
C VAL A 903 15.49 -22.22 19.40
N ALA A 904 16.10 -23.24 18.77
CA ALA A 904 15.45 -24.51 18.44
C ALA A 904 14.96 -25.31 19.67
N ARG A 905 15.50 -25.04 20.86
CA ARG A 905 15.03 -25.64 22.12
C ARG A 905 13.72 -25.03 22.65
N VAL A 906 13.39 -23.81 22.22
CA VAL A 906 12.26 -23.03 22.75
C VAL A 906 11.17 -22.87 21.69
N LEU A 907 11.57 -22.63 20.44
CA LEU A 907 10.66 -22.34 19.33
C LEU A 907 10.49 -23.55 18.39
N PRO A 908 9.33 -23.69 17.74
CA PRO A 908 9.10 -24.67 16.68
C PRO A 908 10.09 -24.48 15.52
N GLU A 909 10.35 -25.57 14.78
CA GLU A 909 11.30 -25.59 13.67
C GLU A 909 11.09 -24.46 12.65
N TYR A 910 9.84 -24.17 12.27
CA TYR A 910 9.51 -23.12 11.29
C TYR A 910 9.80 -21.69 11.77
N MET A 911 10.05 -21.48 13.07
CA MET A 911 10.43 -20.19 13.65
C MET A 911 11.93 -20.07 13.90
N VAL A 912 12.70 -21.15 13.71
CA VAL A 912 14.16 -21.12 13.89
C VAL A 912 14.78 -20.39 12.69
N PRO A 913 15.61 -19.35 12.90
CA PRO A 913 16.30 -18.68 11.80
C PRO A 913 17.14 -19.64 10.97
N ALA A 914 17.11 -19.45 9.65
CA ALA A 914 17.96 -20.16 8.71
C ALA A 914 19.45 -19.83 8.95
N ALA A 915 19.74 -18.58 9.33
CA ALA A 915 21.07 -18.14 9.73
C ALA A 915 20.99 -17.12 10.89
N VAL A 916 22.05 -17.06 11.69
CA VAL A 916 22.28 -16.02 12.69
C VAL A 916 23.57 -15.28 12.34
N VAL A 917 23.51 -13.96 12.18
CA VAL A 917 24.64 -13.11 11.81
C VAL A 917 25.01 -12.20 12.98
N VAL A 918 26.27 -12.23 13.40
CA VAL A 918 26.77 -11.36 14.48
C VAL A 918 27.21 -10.03 13.88
N LEU A 919 26.61 -8.94 14.35
CA LEU A 919 26.91 -7.57 13.96
C LEU A 919 27.70 -6.86 15.05
N GLY A 920 28.55 -5.91 14.65
CA GLY A 920 29.17 -4.97 15.60
C GLY A 920 28.17 -3.96 16.17
N ALA A 921 27.15 -3.59 15.39
CA ALA A 921 26.02 -2.75 15.80
C ALA A 921 24.85 -2.96 14.82
N VAL A 922 23.62 -2.73 15.27
CA VAL A 922 22.45 -2.74 14.38
C VAL A 922 22.46 -1.47 13.51
N PRO A 923 22.36 -1.58 12.16
CA PRO A 923 22.21 -0.43 11.29
C PRO A 923 20.96 0.37 11.67
N VAL A 924 21.09 1.69 11.77
CA VAL A 924 19.96 2.57 12.07
C VAL A 924 19.86 3.68 11.03
N THR A 925 18.63 4.05 10.70
CA THR A 925 18.29 5.22 9.90
C THR A 925 18.75 6.50 10.58
N ALA A 926 18.74 7.63 9.87
CA ALA A 926 19.08 8.95 10.42
C ALA A 926 18.27 9.35 11.68
N ASN A 927 17.12 8.70 11.90
CA ASN A 927 16.22 8.92 13.04
C ASN A 927 16.39 7.89 14.17
N GLY A 928 17.40 7.02 14.10
CA GLY A 928 17.69 6.04 15.15
C GLY A 928 16.78 4.80 15.17
N LYS A 929 15.91 4.62 14.15
CA LYS A 929 15.17 3.36 13.95
C LYS A 929 16.04 2.35 13.20
N VAL A 930 15.86 1.05 13.49
CA VAL A 930 16.54 -0.05 12.79
C VAL A 930 16.33 0.07 11.28
N ASP A 931 17.41 0.07 10.52
CA ASP A 931 17.42 0.04 9.07
C ASP A 931 17.53 -1.42 8.59
N ARG A 932 16.38 -2.04 8.33
CA ARG A 932 16.28 -3.45 7.94
C ARG A 932 16.76 -3.72 6.52
N GLU A 933 16.77 -2.70 5.65
CA GLU A 933 17.29 -2.81 4.29
C GLU A 933 18.82 -2.79 4.30
N ALA A 934 19.43 -2.05 5.23
CA ALA A 934 20.87 -2.00 5.42
C ALA A 934 21.46 -3.25 6.14
N LEU A 935 20.62 -4.21 6.58
CA LEU A 935 21.11 -5.45 7.16
C LEU A 935 21.82 -6.30 6.08
N PRO A 936 23.06 -6.77 6.35
CA PRO A 936 23.83 -7.52 5.37
C PRO A 936 23.17 -8.87 5.07
N ASP A 937 23.26 -9.34 3.83
CA ASP A 937 22.90 -10.74 3.56
C ASP A 937 23.86 -11.68 4.30
N PRO A 938 23.36 -12.79 4.86
CA PRO A 938 24.22 -13.85 5.35
C PRO A 938 25.04 -14.33 4.16
N GLY A 939 26.37 -14.20 4.23
CA GLY A 939 27.24 -14.82 3.25
C GLY A 939 27.14 -16.33 3.38
N PHE A 940 26.15 -16.96 2.73
CA PHE A 940 25.95 -18.41 2.71
C PHE A 940 27.10 -19.19 2.01
N GLY A 941 28.13 -18.48 1.53
CA GLY A 941 29.36 -19.06 1.02
C GLY A 941 30.54 -18.70 1.90
N GLY A 942 30.96 -19.62 2.78
CA GLY A 942 32.28 -19.47 3.40
C GLY A 942 32.48 -20.08 4.77
N ARG A 943 32.33 -21.40 4.90
CA ARG A 943 33.24 -22.25 5.67
C ARG A 943 32.84 -23.70 5.43
N VAL A 944 33.61 -24.40 4.60
CA VAL A 944 33.65 -25.87 4.64
C VAL A 944 34.08 -26.23 6.06
N SER A 945 33.13 -26.66 6.87
CA SER A 945 33.32 -26.90 8.29
C SER A 945 33.54 -28.38 8.55
N GLY A 946 34.28 -29.08 7.69
CA GLY A 946 34.32 -30.52 7.83
C GLY A 946 35.38 -31.21 7.01
N ARG A 947 35.68 -32.42 7.48
CA ARG A 947 36.52 -33.43 6.83
C ARG A 947 36.13 -33.64 5.37
N GLU A 948 37.05 -34.14 4.54
CA GLU A 948 36.70 -34.53 3.17
C GLU A 948 35.76 -35.77 3.14
N PRO A 949 34.90 -35.90 2.09
CA PRO A 949 34.09 -37.10 1.85
C PRO A 949 34.95 -38.36 1.75
N ARG A 950 34.71 -39.35 2.62
CA ARG A 950 35.48 -40.60 2.72
C ARG A 950 34.85 -41.76 1.97
N THR A 951 33.55 -41.69 1.70
CA THR A 951 32.81 -42.74 0.97
C THR A 951 32.27 -42.22 -0.36
N GLU A 952 31.94 -43.13 -1.28
CA GLU A 952 31.29 -42.76 -2.54
C GLU A 952 29.90 -42.14 -2.30
N VAL A 953 29.19 -42.59 -1.25
CA VAL A 953 27.90 -42.02 -0.84
C VAL A 953 28.05 -40.58 -0.35
N GLU A 954 29.03 -40.30 0.52
CA GLU A 954 29.30 -38.93 0.98
C GLU A 954 29.68 -38.02 -0.20
N ARG A 955 30.49 -38.50 -1.14
CA ARG A 955 30.89 -37.72 -2.32
C ARG A 955 29.70 -37.42 -3.25
N ALA A 956 28.79 -38.39 -3.42
CA ALA A 956 27.56 -38.20 -4.18
C ALA A 956 26.63 -37.19 -3.51
N LEU A 957 26.42 -37.29 -2.19
CA LEU A 957 25.58 -36.37 -1.43
C LEU A 957 26.13 -34.93 -1.40
N CYS A 958 27.43 -34.75 -1.15
CA CYS A 958 28.08 -33.43 -1.22
C CYS A 958 27.99 -32.83 -2.63
N GLY A 959 28.08 -33.67 -3.68
CA GLY A 959 27.92 -33.25 -5.06
C GLY A 959 26.50 -32.78 -5.38
N LEU A 960 25.49 -33.53 -4.93
CA LEU A 960 24.09 -33.16 -5.06
C LEU A 960 23.77 -31.87 -4.29
N PHE A 961 24.27 -31.72 -3.06
CA PHE A 961 24.12 -30.47 -2.31
C PHE A 961 24.74 -29.27 -3.05
N ALA A 962 25.95 -29.44 -3.61
CA ALA A 962 26.57 -28.37 -4.37
C ALA A 962 25.77 -27.99 -5.62
N GLU A 963 25.24 -28.98 -6.35
CA GLU A 963 24.43 -28.77 -7.55
C GLU A 963 23.10 -28.06 -7.23
N VAL A 964 22.38 -28.57 -6.25
CA VAL A 964 21.06 -28.05 -5.81
C VAL A 964 21.17 -26.63 -5.27
N LEU A 965 22.30 -26.28 -4.63
CA LEU A 965 22.54 -24.96 -4.07
C LEU A 965 23.30 -24.01 -5.02
N GLY A 966 23.63 -24.44 -6.23
CA GLY A 966 24.39 -23.64 -7.20
C GLY A 966 25.82 -23.30 -6.75
N LEU A 967 26.42 -24.11 -5.89
CA LEU A 967 27.77 -23.91 -5.35
C LEU A 967 28.84 -24.49 -6.30
N PRO A 968 30.05 -23.89 -6.35
CA PRO A 968 31.08 -24.28 -7.31
C PRO A 968 31.79 -25.60 -6.94
N GLY A 969 31.12 -26.72 -7.21
CA GLY A 969 31.67 -28.08 -7.20
C GLY A 969 31.63 -28.81 -5.86
N VAL A 970 31.88 -30.14 -5.89
CA VAL A 970 31.80 -31.06 -4.73
C VAL A 970 32.67 -30.64 -3.54
N THR A 971 33.73 -29.86 -3.76
CA THR A 971 34.62 -29.36 -2.70
C THR A 971 34.07 -28.14 -1.95
N ALA A 972 32.94 -27.57 -2.40
CA ALA A 972 32.26 -26.45 -1.74
C ALA A 972 31.32 -26.90 -0.61
N VAL A 973 31.11 -28.21 -0.43
CA VAL A 973 30.24 -28.82 0.58
C VAL A 973 30.95 -29.97 1.28
N GLY A 974 31.13 -29.88 2.59
CA GLY A 974 31.63 -30.95 3.44
C GLY A 974 30.53 -31.94 3.87
N PRO A 975 30.87 -33.18 4.28
CA PRO A 975 29.90 -34.17 4.75
C PRO A 975 29.16 -33.77 6.04
N ASP A 976 29.74 -32.83 6.79
CA ASP A 976 29.20 -32.36 8.06
C ASP A 976 28.52 -30.96 7.90
N ASP A 977 28.50 -30.41 6.68
CA ASP A 977 27.88 -29.10 6.42
C ASP A 977 26.35 -29.23 6.31
N SER A 978 25.63 -28.33 6.98
CA SER A 978 24.16 -28.29 6.95
C SER A 978 23.65 -27.70 5.64
N PHE A 979 22.73 -28.41 4.97
CA PHE A 979 22.05 -27.95 3.74
C PHE A 979 21.47 -26.54 3.89
N PHE A 980 20.81 -26.27 5.03
CA PHE A 980 20.16 -25.00 5.31
C PHE A 980 21.17 -23.87 5.58
N GLU A 981 22.35 -24.20 6.12
CA GLU A 981 23.42 -23.22 6.38
C GLU A 981 24.17 -22.83 5.10
N LEU A 982 24.04 -23.64 4.06
CA LEU A 982 24.58 -23.38 2.73
C LEU A 982 23.56 -22.70 1.80
N GLY A 983 22.40 -22.28 2.34
CA GLY A 983 21.36 -21.56 1.60
C GLY A 983 20.26 -22.46 1.03
N GLY A 984 20.19 -23.73 1.42
CA GLY A 984 19.09 -24.62 1.07
C GLY A 984 17.81 -24.34 1.83
N ASP A 985 16.66 -24.73 1.27
CA ASP A 985 15.38 -24.76 1.96
C ASP A 985 14.57 -26.00 1.56
N SER A 986 13.44 -26.23 2.23
CA SER A 986 12.58 -27.39 1.99
C SER A 986 11.83 -27.38 0.64
N SER A 987 11.90 -26.29 -0.14
CA SER A 987 11.32 -26.17 -1.48
C SER A 987 12.33 -26.38 -2.61
N ILE A 988 13.63 -26.24 -2.33
CA ILE A 988 14.71 -26.54 -3.26
C ILE A 988 14.94 -28.06 -3.24
N ARG A 989 14.67 -28.72 -4.37
CA ARG A 989 14.92 -30.15 -4.58
C ARG A 989 16.07 -30.37 -5.54
#